data_AF-A0A1I2VNN0-F1
#
_entry.id   AF-A0A1I2VNN0-F1
#
_cell.length_a   1.000
_cell.length_b   1.000
_cell.length_c   1.000
_cell.angle_alpha   90.00
_cell.angle_beta   90.00
_cell.angle_gamma   90.00
#
_symmetry.space_group_name_H-M   'P 1'
#
loop_
_entity.id
_entity.type
_entity.pdbx_description
1 polymer ?
#
loop_
_entity_poly.entity_id
_entity_poly.type
_entity_poly.pdbx_seq_one_letter_code
_entity_poly.pdbx_strand_id
1 'polypeptide(L)'
;MKKTLLLFAIAFVTFSAEAQTKLLFEEKTAEAYLLKYGTGSGGSQAQLNSIINILKENQVTTRSGRPPRTPEFTLRFEQQAQISDAGDKLQLKVQVTNVQVSGSTDYKGFDLADALLPEKYKAKVQLLNARNEVVQVYDRTVTLKPNGVALLQEQLPDTAANQNYKLQVVEEQVEYTAVDVQQLRDQLSLVRAYFAADSKVQQALKEVAQVLPDDLDRLPLHDRKLHELEKQYESLKKENYTEKLNLKQQDPQRLKYKMDQLQQVLQERRKAVNYTLATIHEHFYNRGVSLLNNGNASVAQTYFAKSAEANPSFAPAHVQLARIDLRNGYIREAANRTRDVLTRMRVDPQTEQMALALAHDIYAAHITEGNRFTTRGEYSFALEAYAEARDLCSTIGGLRCNMQALNDGEARAAGGVYRSMVENGKRLLSRNDLQEAERVAREALGFQREYDYVLHNATEAGDLLSQVKFQYYLGHIDEGKRYLAQQNHRAALGQFEEALTLEQQYPFRPVQELRQLSQRTAKPVLLAMLGEGYELAMQNRLSNARQTAAEATAMQERYALVQDAEVRSKYNLLRERIFTQECINTQAEYDKHFQNAQALVREKKFIAADQAYEAAIRSAEGMPECGIATFTATDGRAAIAVAAAYQRKLEEASHLISRNNYSAAILKYEEARTYYLAQQVNRFGLDHISLFNFAKDHPKQAFTAAVVGYYANEGEEQASIQLLAQLLEKGYRTGKTRKVQQQLGQQLALKDTRQEQLQDAKILSVKYSQNNPELKQLRKTYEKERKRLAKG
;
A
#
# COMPACT_ATOMS: atom_id res chain seq x y z
N MET A 1 9.98 49.37 43.98
CA MET A 1 8.95 49.79 43.00
C MET A 1 7.59 49.70 43.69
N LYS A 2 7.03 50.79 44.23
CA LYS A 2 6.02 51.66 43.60
C LYS A 2 4.82 50.88 43.02
N LYS A 3 3.68 50.82 43.73
CA LYS A 3 2.50 51.69 43.49
C LYS A 3 1.29 51.29 44.35
N THR A 4 0.80 52.32 45.04
CA THR A 4 -0.56 52.63 45.46
C THR A 4 -1.71 52.07 44.60
N LEU A 5 -2.81 51.70 45.25
CA LEU A 5 -4.15 52.09 44.79
C LEU A 5 -5.16 52.10 45.95
N LEU A 6 -5.68 53.31 46.19
CA LEU A 6 -6.79 53.67 47.04
C LEU A 6 -8.09 53.39 46.27
N LEU A 7 -9.13 52.86 46.92
CA LEU A 7 -10.49 52.93 46.39
C LEU A 7 -11.48 53.13 47.55
N PHE A 8 -12.05 54.34 47.56
CA PHE A 8 -13.15 54.80 48.38
C PHE A 8 -14.47 54.31 47.76
N ALA A 9 -15.37 53.75 48.55
CA ALA A 9 -16.77 53.59 48.16
C ALA A 9 -17.67 53.95 49.36
N ILE A 10 -18.47 54.99 49.14
CA ILE A 10 -19.39 55.65 50.06
C ILE A 10 -20.63 54.76 50.22
N ALA A 11 -20.97 54.37 51.46
CA ALA A 11 -22.22 53.70 51.79
C ALA A 11 -23.20 54.72 52.37
N PHE A 12 -24.34 54.89 51.69
CA PHE A 12 -25.51 55.61 52.17
C PHE A 12 -26.07 54.90 53.42
N VAL A 13 -26.08 55.62 54.54
CA VAL A 13 -26.75 55.22 55.78
C VAL A 13 -28.25 55.49 55.61
N THR A 14 -29.05 54.44 55.52
CA THR A 14 -30.48 54.51 55.85
C THR A 14 -30.60 54.12 57.32
N PHE A 15 -30.79 55.11 58.18
CA PHE A 15 -31.20 54.90 59.57
C PHE A 15 -32.62 54.32 59.54
N SER A 16 -32.72 53.00 59.59
CA SER A 16 -33.92 52.35 60.11
C SER A 16 -33.89 52.58 61.62
N ALA A 17 -34.88 53.29 62.15
CA ALA A 17 -35.07 53.39 63.59
C ALA A 17 -35.34 51.99 64.14
N GLU A 18 -34.30 51.33 64.66
CA GLU A 18 -34.47 50.16 65.50
C GLU A 18 -35.16 50.63 66.77
N ALA A 19 -36.42 50.21 66.96
CA ALA A 19 -37.13 50.39 68.22
C ALA A 19 -36.23 49.84 69.35
N GLN A 20 -35.78 50.71 70.25
CA GLN A 20 -34.98 50.31 71.41
C GLN A 20 -35.82 49.37 72.27
N THR A 21 -35.51 48.07 72.21
CA THR A 21 -36.17 47.08 73.04
C THR A 21 -35.74 47.27 74.49
N LYS A 22 -36.68 47.53 75.40
CA LYS A 22 -36.42 47.76 76.82
C LYS A 22 -36.52 46.45 77.60
N LEU A 23 -35.45 46.02 78.27
CA LEU A 23 -35.48 44.83 79.11
C LEU A 23 -36.39 45.05 80.32
N LEU A 24 -37.39 44.18 80.49
CA LEU A 24 -38.38 44.23 81.57
C LEU A 24 -38.08 43.21 82.67
N PHE A 25 -37.52 42.06 82.31
CA PHE A 25 -37.18 40.98 83.23
C PHE A 25 -35.98 40.23 82.72
N GLU A 26 -35.06 39.86 83.62
CA GLU A 26 -33.99 38.90 83.34
C GLU A 26 -33.72 38.07 84.59
N GLU A 27 -33.60 36.77 84.39
CA GLU A 27 -33.19 35.81 85.41
C GLU A 27 -32.22 34.80 84.81
N LYS A 28 -31.17 34.47 85.56
CA LYS A 28 -30.21 33.43 85.22
C LYS A 28 -30.21 32.36 86.30
N THR A 29 -30.48 31.12 85.90
CA THR A 29 -30.51 29.96 86.79
C THR A 29 -29.47 28.95 86.34
N ALA A 30 -28.65 28.47 87.28
CA ALA A 30 -27.67 27.43 87.02
C ALA A 30 -28.29 26.07 87.35
N GLU A 31 -28.41 25.22 86.34
CA GLU A 31 -29.00 23.90 86.46
C GLU A 31 -27.94 22.81 86.53
N ALA A 32 -28.17 21.82 87.38
CA ALA A 32 -27.27 20.68 87.56
C ALA A 32 -28.05 19.38 87.78
N TYR A 33 -27.98 18.49 86.80
CA TYR A 33 -28.59 17.17 86.86
C TYR A 33 -27.49 16.16 87.19
N LEU A 34 -27.67 15.37 88.26
CA LEU A 34 -26.82 14.20 88.54
C LEU A 34 -27.43 12.96 87.87
N LEU A 35 -26.76 12.46 86.84
CA LEU A 35 -27.20 11.32 86.05
C LEU A 35 -26.53 10.05 86.61
N LYS A 36 -27.34 9.19 87.21
CA LYS A 36 -26.90 7.94 87.84
C LYS A 36 -27.91 6.81 87.61
N TYR A 37 -27.48 5.59 87.88
CA TYR A 37 -28.32 4.41 87.72
C TYR A 37 -29.51 4.46 88.68
N GLY A 38 -30.71 4.18 88.19
CA GLY A 38 -31.95 4.28 88.97
C GLY A 38 -32.96 3.19 88.62
N THR A 39 -33.92 2.94 89.53
CA THR A 39 -34.96 1.91 89.41
C THR A 39 -36.26 2.40 88.75
N GLY A 40 -36.26 3.61 88.18
CA GLY A 40 -37.45 4.20 87.56
C GLY A 40 -37.89 3.45 86.30
N SER A 41 -39.21 3.28 86.12
CA SER A 41 -39.82 2.56 84.98
C SER A 41 -40.04 3.42 83.73
N GLY A 42 -39.65 4.70 83.74
CA GLY A 42 -39.81 5.62 82.61
C GLY A 42 -38.84 5.34 81.46
N GLY A 43 -39.28 5.58 80.21
CA GLY A 43 -38.48 5.35 79.00
C GLY A 43 -37.11 6.04 79.00
N SER A 44 -37.02 7.28 79.49
CA SER A 44 -35.75 8.03 79.62
C SER A 44 -34.78 7.38 80.63
N GLN A 45 -35.27 6.95 81.80
CA GLN A 45 -34.43 6.30 82.81
C GLN A 45 -33.87 4.96 82.30
N ALA A 46 -34.62 4.22 81.49
CA ALA A 46 -34.13 2.98 80.87
C ALA A 46 -32.98 3.24 79.88
N GLN A 47 -33.04 4.33 79.09
CA GLN A 47 -31.95 4.71 78.20
C GLN A 47 -30.73 5.22 78.97
N LEU A 48 -30.93 6.03 80.02
CA LEU A 48 -29.84 6.46 80.89
C LEU A 48 -29.16 5.27 81.60
N ASN A 49 -29.92 4.30 82.09
CA ASN A 49 -29.37 3.06 82.66
C ASN A 49 -28.55 2.29 81.62
N SER A 50 -28.98 2.29 80.34
CA SER A 50 -28.23 1.69 79.24
C SER A 50 -26.91 2.42 78.99
N ILE A 51 -26.92 3.76 78.99
CA ILE A 51 -25.71 4.59 78.91
C ILE A 51 -24.75 4.25 80.06
N ILE A 52 -25.24 4.21 81.30
CA ILE A 52 -24.41 3.94 82.47
C ILE A 52 -23.83 2.53 82.44
N ASN A 53 -24.60 1.54 82.00
CA ASN A 53 -24.10 0.18 81.78
C ASN A 53 -23.00 0.16 80.71
N ILE A 54 -23.19 0.85 79.58
CA ILE A 54 -22.16 0.98 78.54
C ILE A 54 -20.89 1.63 79.10
N LEU A 55 -21.01 2.72 79.87
CA LEU A 55 -19.87 3.37 80.52
C LEU A 55 -19.14 2.40 81.48
N LYS A 56 -19.90 1.60 82.22
CA LYS A 56 -19.37 0.62 83.18
C LYS A 56 -18.63 -0.52 82.48
N GLU A 57 -19.25 -1.11 81.46
CA GLU A 57 -18.67 -2.18 80.64
C GLU A 57 -17.38 -1.73 79.95
N ASN A 58 -17.32 -0.46 79.55
CA ASN A 58 -16.15 0.14 78.90
C ASN A 58 -15.13 0.73 79.89
N GLN A 59 -15.36 0.59 81.20
CA GLN A 59 -14.48 1.09 82.25
C GLN A 59 -14.15 2.58 82.10
N VAL A 60 -15.13 3.38 81.71
CA VAL A 60 -14.97 4.84 81.57
C VAL A 60 -14.61 5.43 82.94
N THR A 61 -13.64 6.32 82.93
CA THR A 61 -13.05 6.89 84.14
C THR A 61 -13.49 8.33 84.34
N THR A 62 -13.25 8.84 85.55
CA THR A 62 -13.29 10.28 85.80
C THR A 62 -11.92 10.89 85.48
N ARG A 63 -11.81 12.23 85.52
CA ARG A 63 -10.50 12.92 85.39
C ARG A 63 -9.42 12.45 86.38
N SER A 64 -9.79 11.73 87.44
CA SER A 64 -8.84 11.10 88.40
C SER A 64 -8.24 9.76 87.92
N GLY A 65 -8.70 9.23 86.78
CA GLY A 65 -8.10 8.07 86.10
C GLY A 65 -8.50 6.68 86.61
N ARG A 66 -9.31 6.58 87.67
CA ARG A 66 -9.86 5.28 88.15
C ARG A 66 -11.32 5.11 87.73
N PRO A 67 -11.73 3.94 87.18
CA PRO A 67 -13.12 3.69 86.84
C PRO A 67 -13.95 3.52 88.14
N PRO A 68 -15.05 4.26 88.28
CA PRO A 68 -15.95 4.09 89.42
C PRO A 68 -16.70 2.74 89.33
N ARG A 69 -17.08 2.18 90.49
CA ARG A 69 -17.89 0.94 90.55
C ARG A 69 -19.24 1.10 89.85
N THR A 70 -19.81 2.29 89.93
CA THR A 70 -21.06 2.72 89.28
C THR A 70 -20.79 4.09 88.64
N PRO A 71 -20.64 4.16 87.30
CA PRO A 71 -20.45 5.42 86.62
C PRO A 71 -21.61 6.37 86.84
N GLU A 72 -21.26 7.63 87.06
CA GLU A 72 -22.18 8.75 87.14
C GLU A 72 -21.55 9.97 86.49
N PHE A 73 -22.38 10.86 85.99
CA PHE A 73 -21.95 12.11 85.39
C PHE A 73 -22.96 13.21 85.69
N THR A 74 -22.53 14.45 85.60
CA THR A 74 -23.34 15.64 85.87
C THR A 74 -23.45 16.47 84.61
N LEU A 75 -24.68 16.70 84.17
CA LEU A 75 -25.02 17.72 83.17
C LEU A 75 -25.20 19.05 83.89
N ARG A 76 -24.46 20.07 83.47
CA ARG A 76 -24.63 21.45 83.93
C ARG A 76 -24.93 22.35 82.76
N PHE A 77 -25.81 23.32 82.97
CA PHE A 77 -26.05 24.40 82.01
C PHE A 77 -26.61 25.62 82.74
N GLU A 78 -26.59 26.77 82.08
CA GLU A 78 -27.21 27.99 82.57
C GLU A 78 -28.44 28.29 81.73
N GLN A 79 -29.56 28.58 82.38
CA GLN A 79 -30.74 29.11 81.72
C GLN A 79 -30.77 30.62 81.89
N GLN A 80 -31.22 31.31 80.86
CA GLN A 80 -31.38 32.75 80.84
C GLN A 80 -32.77 33.07 80.33
N ALA A 81 -33.66 33.46 81.24
CA ALA A 81 -35.02 33.88 80.94
C ALA A 81 -35.07 35.41 80.87
N GLN A 82 -35.61 35.95 79.79
CA GLN A 82 -35.65 37.38 79.50
C GLN A 82 -37.01 37.78 78.92
N ILE A 83 -37.53 38.92 79.39
CA ILE A 83 -38.65 39.62 78.76
C ILE A 83 -38.16 40.99 78.33
N SER A 84 -38.36 41.32 77.07
CA SER A 84 -38.06 42.64 76.50
C SER A 84 -39.30 43.26 75.88
N ASP A 85 -39.55 44.52 76.17
CA ASP A 85 -40.57 45.34 75.53
C ASP A 85 -40.07 45.82 74.17
N ALA A 86 -40.82 45.55 73.10
CA ALA A 86 -40.53 45.99 71.74
C ALA A 86 -41.63 46.91 71.18
N GLY A 87 -42.31 47.69 72.03
CA GLY A 87 -43.31 48.68 71.65
C GLY A 87 -44.75 48.16 71.82
N ASP A 88 -45.32 47.57 70.78
CA ASP A 88 -46.68 46.98 70.81
C ASP A 88 -46.68 45.50 71.26
N LYS A 89 -45.49 44.92 71.47
CA LYS A 89 -45.29 43.50 71.77
C LYS A 89 -44.22 43.26 72.84
N LEU A 90 -44.48 42.27 73.68
CA LEU A 90 -43.51 41.66 74.59
C LEU A 90 -42.77 40.53 73.89
N GLN A 91 -41.44 40.55 73.92
CA GLN A 91 -40.57 39.48 73.47
C GLN A 91 -40.16 38.61 74.66
N LEU A 92 -40.52 37.33 74.60
CA LEU A 92 -40.19 36.33 75.61
C LEU A 92 -39.07 35.45 75.08
N LYS A 93 -37.97 35.36 75.82
CA LYS A 93 -36.81 34.54 75.44
C LYS A 93 -36.35 33.70 76.62
N VAL A 94 -36.20 32.40 76.43
CA VAL A 94 -35.51 31.53 77.37
C VAL A 94 -34.43 30.79 76.61
N GLN A 95 -33.17 30.92 77.04
CA GLN A 95 -32.03 30.25 76.42
C GLN A 95 -31.33 29.35 77.41
N VAL A 96 -30.83 28.22 76.93
CA VAL A 96 -29.90 27.35 77.63
C VAL A 96 -28.51 27.58 77.03
N THR A 97 -27.55 27.95 77.86
CA THR A 97 -26.15 28.22 77.48
C THR A 97 -25.19 27.48 78.43
N ASN A 98 -23.89 27.51 78.14
CA ASN A 98 -22.85 26.90 78.99
C ASN A 98 -23.09 25.40 79.31
N VAL A 99 -23.55 24.63 78.32
CA VAL A 99 -23.85 23.21 78.49
C VAL A 99 -22.56 22.40 78.62
N GLN A 100 -22.40 21.69 79.73
CA GLN A 100 -21.21 20.93 80.06
C GLN A 100 -21.58 19.60 80.71
N VAL A 101 -20.84 18.54 80.36
CA VAL A 101 -20.92 17.24 81.03
C VAL A 101 -19.59 16.98 81.75
N SER A 102 -19.67 16.47 82.97
CA SER A 102 -18.49 16.14 83.79
C SER A 102 -18.73 14.89 84.62
N GLY A 103 -17.68 14.27 85.14
CA GLY A 103 -17.77 13.03 85.91
C GLY A 103 -17.12 11.89 85.14
N SER A 104 -17.85 10.79 84.95
CA SER A 104 -17.34 9.59 84.26
C SER A 104 -17.40 9.75 82.73
N THR A 105 -16.52 10.59 82.18
CA THR A 105 -16.50 10.92 80.75
C THR A 105 -15.21 10.53 80.03
N ASP A 106 -14.13 10.18 80.72
CA ASP A 106 -12.85 9.86 80.08
C ASP A 106 -12.76 8.38 79.68
N TYR A 107 -12.65 8.11 78.38
CA TYR A 107 -12.46 6.77 77.84
C TYR A 107 -11.17 6.68 77.04
N LYS A 108 -10.18 5.96 77.58
CA LYS A 108 -8.86 5.75 76.98
C LYS A 108 -8.18 7.06 76.58
N GLY A 109 -8.34 8.10 77.41
CA GLY A 109 -7.80 9.41 77.12
C GLY A 109 -8.48 10.12 75.95
N PHE A 110 -9.79 9.92 75.77
CA PHE A 110 -10.72 10.75 74.98
C PHE A 110 -11.91 11.15 75.85
N ASP A 111 -12.34 12.41 75.76
CA ASP A 111 -13.53 12.89 76.47
C ASP A 111 -14.83 12.53 75.73
N LEU A 112 -15.76 11.88 76.42
CA LEU A 112 -17.08 11.48 75.92
C LEU A 112 -18.18 12.50 76.25
N ALA A 113 -17.85 13.64 76.86
CA ALA A 113 -18.81 14.64 77.33
C ALA A 113 -19.92 14.97 76.31
N ASP A 114 -19.55 15.26 75.05
CA ASP A 114 -20.50 15.61 73.99
C ASP A 114 -21.43 14.46 73.61
N ALA A 115 -20.96 13.22 73.71
CA ALA A 115 -21.73 12.00 73.42
C ALA A 115 -22.67 11.59 74.58
N LEU A 116 -22.57 12.27 75.72
CA LEU A 116 -23.39 12.02 76.92
C LEU A 116 -24.46 13.10 77.16
N LEU A 117 -24.53 14.10 76.28
CA LEU A 117 -25.60 15.08 76.27
C LEU A 117 -26.94 14.38 75.97
N PRO A 118 -28.01 14.65 76.73
CA PRO A 118 -29.33 14.10 76.43
C PRO A 118 -29.91 14.75 75.18
N GLU A 119 -30.60 13.95 74.36
CA GLU A 119 -31.23 14.44 73.13
C GLU A 119 -32.29 15.49 73.42
N LYS A 120 -33.02 15.37 74.54
CA LYS A 120 -34.20 16.19 74.81
C LYS A 120 -34.13 16.85 76.16
N TYR A 121 -34.51 18.11 76.20
CA TYR A 121 -34.77 18.87 77.40
C TYR A 121 -36.18 19.44 77.30
N LYS A 122 -37.02 19.04 78.26
CA LYS A 122 -38.42 19.45 78.38
C LYS A 122 -38.58 20.39 79.56
N ALA A 123 -39.34 21.44 79.37
CA ALA A 123 -39.78 22.29 80.45
C ALA A 123 -41.06 23.04 80.06
N LYS A 124 -41.80 23.47 81.07
CA LYS A 124 -42.89 24.43 80.89
C LYS A 124 -42.39 25.80 81.27
N VAL A 125 -42.48 26.74 80.34
CA VAL A 125 -42.20 28.15 80.62
C VAL A 125 -43.52 28.85 80.94
N GLN A 126 -43.66 29.31 82.17
CA GLN A 126 -44.82 30.05 82.65
C GLN A 126 -44.54 31.56 82.58
N LEU A 127 -45.45 32.29 81.94
CA LEU A 127 -45.52 33.74 82.03
C LEU A 127 -46.41 34.09 83.22
N LEU A 128 -45.86 34.78 84.20
CA LEU A 128 -46.54 35.18 85.44
C LEU A 128 -46.79 36.68 85.43
N ASN A 129 -47.95 37.11 85.96
CA ASN A 129 -48.23 38.53 86.19
C ASN A 129 -47.63 39.00 87.54
N ALA A 130 -47.86 40.27 87.89
CA ALA A 130 -47.37 40.88 89.12
C ALA A 130 -47.89 40.22 90.43
N ARG A 131 -48.96 39.41 90.36
CA ARG A 131 -49.54 38.65 91.49
C ARG A 131 -49.01 37.22 91.57
N ASN A 132 -48.06 36.83 90.72
CA ASN A 132 -47.57 35.46 90.53
C ASN A 132 -48.67 34.48 90.05
N GLU A 133 -49.70 34.99 89.36
CA GLU A 133 -50.69 34.14 88.71
C GLU A 133 -50.20 33.78 87.31
N VAL A 134 -50.39 32.51 86.91
CA VAL A 134 -49.98 32.01 85.59
C VAL A 134 -50.90 32.58 84.52
N VAL A 135 -50.33 33.39 83.63
CA VAL A 135 -51.01 34.03 82.49
C VAL A 135 -50.99 33.12 81.27
N GLN A 136 -49.84 32.51 80.99
CA GLN A 136 -49.67 31.63 79.85
C GLN A 136 -48.60 30.58 80.15
N VAL A 137 -48.79 29.38 79.60
CA VAL A 137 -47.84 28.26 79.75
C VAL A 137 -47.38 27.82 78.37
N TYR A 138 -46.07 27.73 78.19
CA TYR A 138 -45.43 27.21 76.99
C TYR A 138 -44.78 25.86 77.31
N ASP A 139 -45.39 24.78 76.85
CA ASP A 139 -44.74 23.47 76.88
C ASP A 139 -43.69 23.41 75.77
N ARG A 140 -42.42 23.18 76.13
CA ARG A 140 -41.29 23.23 75.21
C ARG A 140 -40.42 21.99 75.38
N THR A 141 -40.08 21.39 74.25
CA THR A 141 -39.10 20.31 74.14
C THR A 141 -38.05 20.75 73.14
N VAL A 142 -36.77 20.78 73.54
CA VAL A 142 -35.65 21.19 72.69
C VAL A 142 -34.53 20.16 72.71
N THR A 143 -33.72 20.15 71.65
CA THR A 143 -32.49 19.35 71.62
C THR A 143 -31.33 20.12 72.20
N LEU A 144 -30.75 19.60 73.29
CA LEU A 144 -29.56 20.19 73.89
C LEU A 144 -28.37 20.04 72.95
N LYS A 145 -27.56 21.09 72.88
CA LYS A 145 -26.34 21.14 72.07
C LYS A 145 -25.20 21.70 72.94
N PRO A 146 -23.94 21.32 72.68
CA PRO A 146 -22.80 21.87 73.43
C PRO A 146 -22.76 23.41 73.46
N ASN A 147 -23.15 24.04 72.34
CA ASN A 147 -23.13 25.51 72.19
C ASN A 147 -24.39 26.21 72.74
N GLY A 148 -25.30 25.48 73.40
CA GLY A 148 -26.58 25.99 73.87
C GLY A 148 -27.72 25.92 72.86
N VAL A 149 -28.93 26.21 73.32
CA VAL A 149 -30.19 26.17 72.54
C VAL A 149 -31.21 27.16 73.10
N ALA A 150 -32.05 27.76 72.24
CA ALA A 150 -33.19 28.55 72.70
C ALA A 150 -34.35 27.62 73.09
N LEU A 151 -34.79 27.66 74.35
CA LEU A 151 -35.94 26.93 74.87
C LEU A 151 -37.27 27.60 74.49
N LEU A 152 -37.30 28.93 74.54
CA LEU A 152 -38.45 29.76 74.15
C LEU A 152 -37.99 30.99 73.39
N GLN A 153 -38.69 31.34 72.32
CA GLN A 153 -38.57 32.62 71.65
C GLN A 153 -39.93 32.99 71.04
N GLU A 154 -40.69 33.84 71.74
CA GLU A 154 -42.08 34.18 71.38
C GLU A 154 -42.30 35.69 71.44
N GLN A 155 -43.36 36.15 70.76
CA GLN A 155 -43.81 37.54 70.82
C GLN A 155 -45.31 37.59 71.11
N LEU A 156 -45.71 38.39 72.08
CA LEU A 156 -47.11 38.58 72.46
C LEU A 156 -47.49 40.07 72.38
N PRO A 157 -48.72 40.43 71.99
CA PRO A 157 -49.19 41.80 72.11
C PRO A 157 -49.21 42.23 73.59
N ASP A 158 -48.70 43.43 73.89
CA ASP A 158 -48.74 43.96 75.25
C ASP A 158 -50.13 44.53 75.57
N THR A 159 -51.08 43.64 75.92
CA THR A 159 -52.48 44.02 76.17
C THR A 159 -52.72 44.66 77.55
N ALA A 160 -51.68 44.83 78.37
CA ALA A 160 -51.82 45.40 79.72
C ALA A 160 -50.66 46.35 80.05
N ALA A 161 -50.77 47.59 79.55
CA ALA A 161 -49.85 48.66 79.90
C ALA A 161 -49.68 48.76 81.44
N ASN A 162 -48.44 48.58 81.92
CA ASN A 162 -47.99 48.61 83.32
C ASN A 162 -48.13 47.31 84.17
N GLN A 163 -48.21 46.11 83.57
CA GLN A 163 -48.03 44.86 84.33
C GLN A 163 -46.55 44.43 84.40
N ASN A 164 -46.07 44.09 85.61
CA ASN A 164 -44.77 43.44 85.78
C ASN A 164 -44.89 41.94 85.49
N TYR A 165 -44.36 41.49 84.36
CA TYR A 165 -44.31 40.09 84.00
C TYR A 165 -43.01 39.42 84.45
N LYS A 166 -43.08 38.11 84.74
CA LYS A 166 -41.91 37.25 84.98
C LYS A 166 -42.02 35.99 84.13
N LEU A 167 -40.88 35.47 83.68
CA LEU A 167 -40.81 34.14 83.10
C LEU A 167 -40.26 33.19 84.15
N GLN A 168 -40.98 32.11 84.41
CA GLN A 168 -40.52 31.04 85.28
C GLN A 168 -40.48 29.73 84.49
N VAL A 169 -39.35 29.04 84.53
CA VAL A 169 -39.22 27.69 83.98
C VAL A 169 -39.57 26.70 85.09
N VAL A 170 -40.48 25.78 84.82
CA VAL A 170 -40.95 24.76 85.77
C VAL A 170 -41.12 23.42 85.06
N GLU A 171 -41.32 22.34 85.83
CA GLU A 171 -41.52 20.97 85.32
C GLU A 171 -40.39 20.53 84.37
N GLU A 172 -39.16 20.80 84.78
CA GLU A 172 -37.98 20.53 83.97
C GLU A 172 -37.62 19.05 83.98
N GLN A 173 -37.34 18.51 82.79
CA GLN A 173 -36.97 17.13 82.60
C GLN A 173 -35.97 16.96 81.47
N VAL A 174 -34.83 16.33 81.78
CA VAL A 174 -33.90 15.83 80.77
C VAL A 174 -34.29 14.42 80.34
N GLU A 175 -34.34 14.20 79.03
CA GLU A 175 -34.77 12.95 78.42
C GLU A 175 -33.68 12.34 77.57
N TYR A 176 -33.27 11.13 77.95
CA TYR A 176 -32.41 10.28 77.15
C TYR A 176 -33.24 9.40 76.23
N THR A 177 -32.81 9.27 74.98
CA THR A 177 -33.46 8.42 73.98
C THR A 177 -32.52 7.33 73.47
N ALA A 178 -33.03 6.49 72.57
CA ALA A 178 -32.20 5.49 71.89
C ALA A 178 -31.10 6.13 71.01
N VAL A 179 -31.29 7.38 70.56
CA VAL A 179 -30.29 8.12 69.77
C VAL A 179 -29.05 8.40 70.61
N ASP A 180 -29.21 8.79 71.87
CA ASP A 180 -28.10 9.08 72.79
C ASP A 180 -27.26 7.82 73.08
N VAL A 181 -27.94 6.69 73.29
CA VAL A 181 -27.27 5.39 73.45
C VAL A 181 -26.46 5.05 72.20
N GLN A 182 -27.01 5.30 71.01
CA GLN A 182 -26.32 5.03 69.75
C GLN A 182 -25.13 5.98 69.54
N GLN A 183 -25.28 7.28 69.82
CA GLN A 183 -24.21 8.27 69.71
C GLN A 183 -23.02 7.90 70.60
N LEU A 184 -23.28 7.48 71.84
CA LEU A 184 -22.23 6.96 72.72
C LEU A 184 -21.55 5.72 72.15
N ARG A 185 -22.32 4.76 71.61
CA ARG A 185 -21.75 3.56 70.98
C ARG A 185 -20.88 3.90 69.78
N ASP A 186 -21.32 4.83 68.94
CA ASP A 186 -20.58 5.29 67.77
C ASP A 186 -19.28 5.97 68.17
N GLN A 187 -19.32 6.83 69.19
CA GLN A 187 -18.12 7.49 69.72
C GLN A 187 -17.12 6.48 70.32
N LEU A 188 -17.60 5.51 71.10
CA LEU A 188 -16.76 4.43 71.63
C LEU A 188 -16.17 3.56 70.52
N SER A 189 -16.94 3.27 69.47
CA SER A 189 -16.51 2.52 68.29
C SER A 189 -15.41 3.28 67.52
N LEU A 190 -15.59 4.59 67.34
CA LEU A 190 -14.60 5.46 66.70
C LEU A 190 -13.27 5.49 67.46
N VAL A 191 -13.32 5.59 68.79
CA VAL A 191 -12.12 5.51 69.64
C VAL A 191 -11.45 4.13 69.51
N ARG A 192 -12.21 3.03 69.54
CA ARG A 192 -11.64 1.68 69.33
C ARG A 192 -11.00 1.54 67.95
N ALA A 193 -11.64 2.08 66.90
CA ALA A 193 -11.11 2.08 65.54
C ALA A 193 -9.81 2.88 65.44
N TYR A 194 -9.68 3.99 66.16
CA TYR A 194 -8.43 4.76 66.27
C TYR A 194 -7.26 3.92 66.86
N PHE A 195 -7.48 3.18 67.95
CA PHE A 195 -6.43 2.30 68.50
C PHE A 195 -6.08 1.14 67.55
N ALA A 196 -7.08 0.60 66.84
CA ALA A 196 -6.83 -0.41 65.81
C ALA A 196 -6.06 0.16 64.61
N ALA A 197 -6.34 1.42 64.22
CA ALA A 197 -5.60 2.13 63.19
C ALA A 197 -4.13 2.34 63.60
N ASP A 198 -3.86 2.71 64.85
CA ASP A 198 -2.47 2.82 65.35
C ASP A 198 -1.69 1.51 65.19
N SER A 199 -2.30 0.38 65.56
CA SER A 199 -1.69 -0.95 65.40
C SER A 199 -1.38 -1.24 63.92
N LYS A 200 -2.30 -0.89 63.00
CA LYS A 200 -2.12 -1.04 61.56
C LYS A 200 -1.00 -0.15 61.02
N VAL A 201 -0.90 1.09 61.47
CA VAL A 201 0.16 2.03 61.06
C VAL A 201 1.53 1.55 61.55
N GLN A 202 1.63 1.09 62.80
CA GLN A 202 2.87 0.52 63.31
C GLN A 202 3.32 -0.71 62.54
N GLN A 203 2.39 -1.59 62.17
CA GLN A 203 2.69 -2.74 61.34
C GLN A 203 3.16 -2.32 59.95
N ALA A 204 2.47 -1.38 59.31
CA ALA A 204 2.86 -0.84 58.01
C ALA A 204 4.26 -0.19 58.03
N LEU A 205 4.61 0.52 59.12
CA LEU A 205 5.95 1.09 59.33
C LEU A 205 7.05 0.01 59.44
N LYS A 206 6.74 -1.14 60.03
CA LYS A 206 7.69 -2.28 60.07
C LYS A 206 7.83 -2.94 58.71
N GLU A 207 6.73 -3.12 57.99
CA GLU A 207 6.72 -3.77 56.68
C GLU A 207 7.40 -2.91 55.60
N VAL A 208 7.16 -1.60 55.58
CA VAL A 208 7.80 -0.69 54.62
C VAL A 208 9.33 -0.64 54.81
N ALA A 209 9.81 -0.87 56.03
CA ALA A 209 11.25 -0.94 56.32
C ALA A 209 11.92 -2.18 55.68
N GLN A 210 11.16 -3.24 55.40
CA GLN A 210 11.64 -4.47 54.76
C GLN A 210 11.58 -4.41 53.22
N VAL A 211 11.00 -3.36 52.65
CA VAL A 211 11.06 -3.09 51.21
C VAL A 211 12.48 -2.63 50.88
N LEU A 212 13.21 -3.49 50.15
CA LEU A 212 14.61 -3.27 49.79
C LEU A 212 14.73 -2.92 48.30
N PRO A 213 14.96 -1.64 47.94
CA PRO A 213 15.12 -1.24 46.54
C PRO A 213 16.32 -1.90 45.86
N ASP A 214 17.38 -2.21 46.62
CA ASP A 214 18.63 -2.78 46.07
C ASP A 214 18.56 -4.31 45.87
N ASP A 215 17.50 -4.98 46.33
CA ASP A 215 17.29 -6.41 46.11
C ASP A 215 16.70 -6.67 44.72
N LEU A 216 17.55 -6.53 43.70
CA LEU A 216 17.20 -6.56 42.29
C LEU A 216 16.38 -7.80 41.88
N ASP A 217 16.75 -8.98 42.39
CA ASP A 217 16.12 -10.24 42.01
C ASP A 217 14.68 -10.37 42.54
N ARG A 218 14.33 -9.61 43.59
CA ARG A 218 12.99 -9.57 44.19
C ARG A 218 12.33 -8.20 44.09
N LEU A 219 12.89 -7.29 43.29
CA LEU A 219 12.38 -5.93 43.14
C LEU A 219 10.89 -5.88 42.75
N PRO A 220 10.36 -6.74 41.84
CA PRO A 220 8.93 -6.79 41.55
C PRO A 220 8.05 -7.18 42.76
N LEU A 221 8.56 -8.02 43.67
CA LEU A 221 7.84 -8.38 44.90
C LEU A 221 7.85 -7.20 45.89
N HIS A 222 8.99 -6.51 46.02
CA HIS A 222 9.12 -5.29 46.83
C HIS A 222 8.20 -4.18 46.33
N ASP A 223 8.10 -3.98 45.01
CA ASP A 223 7.22 -3.00 44.38
C ASP A 223 5.73 -3.26 44.67
N ARG A 224 5.29 -4.51 44.52
CA ARG A 224 3.91 -4.92 44.86
C ARG A 224 3.61 -4.72 46.33
N LYS A 225 4.54 -5.14 47.21
CA LYS A 225 4.38 -4.98 48.66
C LYS A 225 4.27 -3.51 49.05
N LEU A 226 5.08 -2.64 48.43
CA LEU A 226 5.02 -1.20 48.64
C LEU A 226 3.67 -0.63 48.19
N HIS A 227 3.15 -1.08 47.04
CA HIS A 227 1.84 -0.66 46.54
C HIS A 227 0.68 -1.05 47.46
N GLU A 228 0.74 -2.25 48.05
CA GLU A 228 -0.23 -2.70 49.06
C GLU A 228 -0.23 -1.79 50.29
N LEU A 229 0.97 -1.42 50.77
CA LEU A 229 1.13 -0.52 51.93
C LEU A 229 0.64 0.90 51.63
N GLU A 230 0.88 1.41 50.42
CA GLU A 230 0.34 2.70 49.95
C GLU A 230 -1.19 2.69 49.94
N LYS A 231 -1.81 1.61 49.44
CA LYS A 231 -3.27 1.44 49.46
C LYS A 231 -3.82 1.37 50.88
N GLN A 232 -3.13 0.67 51.78
CA GLN A 232 -3.50 0.62 53.19
C GLN A 232 -3.42 2.01 53.85
N TYR A 233 -2.36 2.78 53.57
CA TYR A 233 -2.23 4.16 54.05
C TYR A 233 -3.39 5.04 53.57
N GLU A 234 -3.73 5.00 52.29
CA GLU A 234 -4.85 5.77 51.74
C GLU A 234 -6.20 5.37 52.36
N SER A 235 -6.41 4.08 52.66
CA SER A 235 -7.59 3.63 53.40
C SER A 235 -7.65 4.21 54.81
N LEU A 236 -6.51 4.22 55.54
CA LEU A 236 -6.44 4.76 56.90
C LEU A 236 -6.63 6.28 56.92
N LYS A 237 -6.09 6.98 55.92
CA LYS A 237 -6.24 8.42 55.76
C LYS A 237 -7.69 8.84 55.55
N LYS A 238 -8.47 8.07 54.77
CA LYS A 238 -9.90 8.33 54.50
C LYS A 238 -10.78 8.30 55.75
N GLU A 239 -10.39 7.56 56.78
CA GLU A 239 -11.15 7.50 58.03
C GLU A 239 -11.23 8.85 58.76
N ASN A 240 -10.26 9.74 58.52
CA ASN A 240 -10.21 11.11 59.02
C ASN A 240 -10.32 11.21 60.56
N TYR A 241 -9.60 10.36 61.29
CA TYR A 241 -9.56 10.39 62.75
C TYR A 241 -9.11 11.75 63.29
N THR A 242 -8.22 12.45 62.58
CA THR A 242 -7.71 13.78 62.97
C THR A 242 -8.82 14.77 63.25
N GLU A 243 -9.82 14.84 62.37
CA GLU A 243 -10.96 15.74 62.54
C GLU A 243 -12.04 15.11 63.43
N LYS A 244 -12.38 13.83 63.23
CA LYS A 244 -13.47 13.16 63.99
C LYS A 244 -13.20 13.01 65.49
N LEU A 245 -11.93 12.90 65.90
CA LEU A 245 -11.50 12.77 67.30
C LEU A 245 -10.68 13.97 67.79
N ASN A 246 -10.58 15.04 66.99
CA ASN A 246 -9.79 16.24 67.31
C ASN A 246 -8.37 15.91 67.82
N LEU A 247 -7.62 15.13 67.03
CA LEU A 247 -6.27 14.68 67.39
C LEU A 247 -5.25 15.83 67.53
N LYS A 248 -5.61 17.06 67.15
CA LYS A 248 -4.79 18.25 67.42
C LYS A 248 -4.72 18.56 68.91
N GLN A 249 -5.81 18.30 69.65
CA GLN A 249 -5.89 18.52 71.09
C GLN A 249 -5.59 17.24 71.88
N GLN A 250 -6.03 16.07 71.39
CA GLN A 250 -5.96 14.82 72.13
C GLN A 250 -5.60 13.63 71.21
N ASP A 251 -4.32 13.24 71.18
CA ASP A 251 -3.81 12.12 70.36
C ASP A 251 -2.95 11.17 71.22
N PRO A 252 -3.58 10.34 72.09
CA PRO A 252 -2.86 9.54 73.08
C PRO A 252 -1.84 8.55 72.49
N GLN A 253 -2.07 8.07 71.26
CA GLN A 253 -1.16 7.17 70.55
C GLN A 253 -0.24 7.88 69.55
N ARG A 254 -0.32 9.22 69.42
CA ARG A 254 0.40 9.99 68.40
C ARG A 254 0.16 9.45 66.99
N LEU A 255 -1.08 9.02 66.71
CA LEU A 255 -1.46 8.41 65.43
C LEU A 255 -1.18 9.36 64.28
N LYS A 256 -1.44 10.66 64.45
CA LYS A 256 -1.21 11.66 63.41
C LYS A 256 0.27 11.69 63.01
N TYR A 257 1.16 11.75 64.00
CA TYR A 257 2.60 11.74 63.77
C TYR A 257 3.07 10.47 63.06
N LYS A 258 2.59 9.29 63.48
CA LYS A 258 2.95 8.01 62.85
C LYS A 258 2.41 7.90 61.42
N MET A 259 1.23 8.46 61.13
CA MET A 259 0.67 8.55 59.78
C MET A 259 1.55 9.42 58.88
N ASP A 260 1.98 10.59 59.36
CA ASP A 260 2.88 11.48 58.61
C ASP A 260 4.24 10.79 58.34
N GLN A 261 4.79 10.10 59.35
CA GLN A 261 6.01 9.31 59.20
C GLN A 261 5.85 8.18 58.17
N LEU A 262 4.75 7.43 58.22
CA LEU A 262 4.48 6.36 57.27
C LEU A 262 4.38 6.91 55.84
N GLN A 263 3.68 8.04 55.65
CA GLN A 263 3.60 8.69 54.34
C GLN A 263 4.98 9.06 53.79
N GLN A 264 5.83 9.66 54.62
CA GLN A 264 7.18 10.06 54.20
C GLN A 264 8.00 8.83 53.76
N VAL A 265 8.03 7.78 54.57
CA VAL A 265 8.82 6.57 54.27
C VAL A 265 8.28 5.86 53.02
N LEU A 266 6.96 5.79 52.83
CA LEU A 266 6.37 5.24 51.60
C LEU A 266 6.82 6.03 50.37
N GLN A 267 6.79 7.37 50.42
CA GLN A 267 7.23 8.22 49.31
C GLN A 267 8.73 8.06 49.00
N GLU A 268 9.58 7.99 50.02
CA GLU A 268 11.01 7.76 49.88
C GLU A 268 11.30 6.40 49.24
N ARG A 269 10.64 5.33 49.73
CA ARG A 269 10.78 3.98 49.15
C ARG A 269 10.27 3.91 47.73
N ARG A 270 9.15 4.57 47.41
CA ARG A 270 8.60 4.63 46.06
C ARG A 270 9.58 5.28 45.09
N LYS A 271 10.20 6.40 45.49
CA LYS A 271 11.24 7.05 44.68
C LYS A 271 12.43 6.12 44.42
N ALA A 272 12.91 5.43 45.45
CA ALA A 272 14.04 4.51 45.34
C ALA A 272 13.75 3.29 44.44
N VAL A 273 12.58 2.66 44.60
CA VAL A 273 12.13 1.55 43.74
C VAL A 273 11.98 2.01 42.29
N ASN A 274 11.33 3.16 42.07
CA ASN A 274 11.15 3.71 40.72
C ASN A 274 12.48 4.04 40.04
N TYR A 275 13.43 4.62 40.78
CA TYR A 275 14.79 4.87 40.28
C TYR A 275 15.46 3.56 39.86
N THR A 276 15.47 2.56 40.76
CA THR A 276 16.09 1.26 40.49
C THR A 276 15.45 0.55 39.30
N LEU A 277 14.12 0.62 39.15
CA LEU A 277 13.42 0.06 37.98
C LEU A 277 13.83 0.78 36.69
N ALA A 278 13.96 2.10 36.72
CA ALA A 278 14.35 2.88 35.53
C ALA A 278 15.80 2.58 35.10
N THR A 279 16.70 2.33 36.04
CA THR A 279 18.13 2.03 35.80
C THR A 279 18.46 0.55 35.98
N ILE A 280 17.47 -0.35 35.95
CA ILE A 280 17.67 -1.75 36.36
C ILE A 280 18.70 -2.49 35.50
N HIS A 281 18.80 -2.13 34.23
CA HIS A 281 19.80 -2.65 33.31
C HIS A 281 21.23 -2.30 33.76
N GLU A 282 21.48 -1.08 34.25
CA GLU A 282 22.78 -0.68 34.81
C GLU A 282 23.09 -1.45 36.09
N HIS A 283 22.10 -1.64 36.96
CA HIS A 283 22.27 -2.41 38.19
C HIS A 283 22.61 -3.89 37.90
N PHE A 284 21.90 -4.53 36.96
CA PHE A 284 22.23 -5.87 36.51
C PHE A 284 23.62 -5.95 35.88
N TYR A 285 23.99 -4.97 35.05
CA TYR A 285 25.33 -4.90 34.47
C TYR A 285 26.41 -4.80 35.54
N ASN A 286 26.29 -3.88 36.49
CA ASN A 286 27.26 -3.68 37.56
C ASN A 286 27.39 -4.93 38.44
N ARG A 287 26.28 -5.64 38.70
CA ARG A 287 26.30 -6.93 39.39
C ARG A 287 27.05 -8.00 38.59
N GLY A 288 26.81 -8.05 37.27
CA GLY A 288 27.55 -8.91 36.34
C GLY A 288 29.05 -8.64 36.36
N VAL A 289 29.46 -7.36 36.28
CA VAL A 289 30.88 -6.95 36.36
C VAL A 289 31.51 -7.38 37.69
N SER A 290 30.83 -7.16 38.81
CA SER A 290 31.30 -7.59 40.14
C SER A 290 31.49 -9.11 40.21
N LEU A 291 30.54 -9.89 39.70
CA LEU A 291 30.63 -11.35 39.65
C LEU A 291 31.75 -11.85 38.75
N LEU A 292 31.96 -11.18 37.61
CA LEU A 292 33.04 -11.49 36.68
C LEU A 292 34.41 -11.25 37.32
N ASN A 293 34.58 -10.12 38.02
CA ASN A 293 35.80 -9.80 38.77
C ASN A 293 36.07 -10.79 39.91
N ASN A 294 35.02 -11.40 40.47
CA ASN A 294 35.12 -12.46 41.48
C ASN A 294 35.30 -13.87 40.89
N GLY A 295 35.51 -13.99 39.57
CA GLY A 295 35.76 -15.27 38.89
C GLY A 295 34.49 -16.08 38.56
N ASN A 296 33.29 -15.57 38.87
CA ASN A 296 32.04 -16.27 38.63
C ASN A 296 31.42 -15.89 37.28
N ALA A 297 32.10 -16.25 36.19
CA ALA A 297 31.74 -15.87 34.83
C ALA A 297 30.36 -16.38 34.38
N SER A 298 29.96 -17.60 34.81
CA SER A 298 28.66 -18.18 34.43
C SER A 298 27.50 -17.36 35.02
N VAL A 299 27.56 -17.00 36.30
CA VAL A 299 26.52 -16.18 36.93
C VAL A 299 26.59 -14.73 36.41
N ALA A 300 27.78 -14.20 36.13
CA ALA A 300 27.93 -12.90 35.49
C ALA A 300 27.21 -12.84 34.14
N GLN A 301 27.33 -13.89 33.32
CA GLN A 301 26.61 -14.01 32.04
C GLN A 301 25.09 -13.87 32.22
N THR A 302 24.51 -14.51 33.24
CA THR A 302 23.08 -14.39 33.56
C THR A 302 22.68 -12.95 33.87
N TYR A 303 23.49 -12.21 34.64
CA TYR A 303 23.19 -10.81 34.96
C TYR A 303 23.40 -9.87 33.76
N PHE A 304 24.38 -10.12 32.90
CA PHE A 304 24.50 -9.38 31.64
C PHE A 304 23.32 -9.66 30.69
N ALA A 305 22.83 -10.90 30.64
CA ALA A 305 21.61 -11.23 29.90
C ALA A 305 20.39 -10.49 30.45
N LYS A 306 20.16 -10.52 31.77
CA LYS A 306 19.10 -9.72 32.42
C LYS A 306 19.22 -8.22 32.12
N SER A 307 20.44 -7.69 32.07
CA SER A 307 20.70 -6.29 31.70
C SER A 307 20.28 -5.99 30.26
N ALA A 308 20.66 -6.84 29.31
CA ALA A 308 20.27 -6.73 27.91
C ALA A 308 18.75 -6.96 27.70
N GLU A 309 18.12 -7.83 28.47
CA GLU A 309 16.66 -8.01 28.45
C GLU A 309 15.92 -6.76 28.96
N ALA A 310 16.42 -6.15 30.03
CA ALA A 310 15.85 -4.93 30.59
C ALA A 310 16.03 -3.70 29.67
N ASN A 311 17.14 -3.62 28.94
CA ASN A 311 17.39 -2.61 27.93
C ASN A 311 18.20 -3.20 26.76
N PRO A 312 17.55 -3.62 25.66
CA PRO A 312 18.21 -4.24 24.51
C PRO A 312 19.23 -3.36 23.78
N SER A 313 19.20 -2.05 24.02
CA SER A 313 20.14 -1.08 23.43
C SER A 313 21.31 -0.77 24.37
N PHE A 314 21.39 -1.41 25.53
CA PHE A 314 22.47 -1.19 26.50
C PHE A 314 23.75 -1.91 26.09
N ALA A 315 24.52 -1.26 25.23
CA ALA A 315 25.74 -1.78 24.62
C ALA A 315 26.75 -2.42 25.59
N PRO A 316 27.03 -1.88 26.79
CA PRO A 316 28.03 -2.47 27.71
C PRO A 316 27.73 -3.94 28.05
N ALA A 317 26.46 -4.30 28.26
CA ALA A 317 26.07 -5.68 28.54
C ALA A 317 26.33 -6.61 27.34
N HIS A 318 26.03 -6.13 26.12
CA HIS A 318 26.30 -6.88 24.89
C HIS A 318 27.79 -7.12 24.67
N VAL A 319 28.66 -6.14 24.97
CA VAL A 319 30.12 -6.32 24.88
C VAL A 319 30.61 -7.40 25.85
N GLN A 320 30.12 -7.41 27.10
CA GLN A 320 30.52 -8.44 28.06
C GLN A 320 30.00 -9.83 27.68
N LEU A 321 28.78 -9.94 27.16
CA LEU A 321 28.24 -11.20 26.64
C LEU A 321 29.09 -11.70 25.46
N ALA A 322 29.40 -10.84 24.48
CA ALA A 322 30.22 -11.20 23.32
C ALA A 322 31.64 -11.65 23.75
N ARG A 323 32.21 -11.01 24.78
CA ARG A 323 33.49 -11.41 25.35
C ARG A 323 33.44 -12.79 26.01
N ILE A 324 32.35 -13.11 26.70
CA ILE A 324 32.12 -14.44 27.29
C ILE A 324 31.93 -15.48 26.18
N ASP A 325 31.14 -15.16 25.15
CA ASP A 325 30.90 -16.03 23.99
C ASP A 325 32.22 -16.39 23.29
N LEU A 326 33.07 -15.40 23.02
CA LEU A 326 34.39 -15.62 22.43
C LEU A 326 35.27 -16.55 23.30
N ARG A 327 35.30 -16.31 24.61
CA ARG A 327 36.08 -17.14 25.56
C ARG A 327 35.60 -18.60 25.59
N ASN A 328 34.32 -18.83 25.36
CA ASN A 328 33.73 -20.16 25.29
C ASN A 328 33.86 -20.82 23.90
N GLY A 329 34.47 -20.14 22.93
CA GLY A 329 34.65 -20.64 21.56
C GLY A 329 33.48 -20.35 20.61
N TYR A 330 32.46 -19.61 21.05
CA TYR A 330 31.33 -19.19 20.22
C TYR A 330 31.70 -17.92 19.43
N ILE A 331 32.65 -18.06 18.52
CA ILE A 331 33.27 -16.94 17.78
C ILE A 331 32.22 -16.21 16.94
N ARG A 332 31.31 -16.95 16.29
CA ARG A 332 30.28 -16.37 15.41
C ARG A 332 29.26 -15.54 16.18
N GLU A 333 28.81 -16.04 17.32
CA GLU A 333 27.90 -15.36 18.23
C GLU A 333 28.55 -14.07 18.77
N ALA A 334 29.82 -14.16 19.18
CA ALA A 334 30.61 -13.00 19.60
C ALA A 334 30.77 -11.97 18.48
N ALA A 335 31.06 -12.41 17.24
CA ALA A 335 31.21 -11.56 16.07
C ALA A 335 29.92 -10.78 15.76
N ASN A 336 28.79 -11.49 15.69
CA ASN A 336 27.49 -10.89 15.42
C ASN A 336 27.11 -9.86 16.48
N ARG A 337 27.23 -10.22 17.76
CA ARG A 337 26.90 -9.32 18.86
C ARG A 337 27.82 -8.09 18.89
N THR A 338 29.11 -8.26 18.62
CA THR A 338 30.08 -7.15 18.57
C THR A 338 29.82 -6.23 17.38
N ARG A 339 29.49 -6.78 16.20
CA ARG A 339 29.08 -6.03 15.02
C ARG A 339 27.84 -5.20 15.30
N ASP A 340 26.82 -5.77 15.94
CA ASP A 340 25.60 -5.06 16.31
C ASP A 340 25.88 -3.88 17.26
N VAL A 341 26.74 -4.08 18.27
CA VAL A 341 27.15 -3.00 19.18
C VAL A 341 27.78 -1.83 18.41
N LEU A 342 28.69 -2.10 17.47
CA LEU A 342 29.46 -1.07 16.78
C LEU A 342 28.72 -0.42 15.59
N THR A 343 27.67 -1.06 15.08
CA THR A 343 26.98 -0.58 13.86
C THR A 343 25.53 -0.17 14.08
N ARG A 344 24.87 -0.64 15.16
CA ARG A 344 23.43 -0.45 15.39
C ARG A 344 23.07 0.20 16.72
N MET A 345 24.00 0.25 17.67
CA MET A 345 23.74 0.80 19.01
C MET A 345 24.39 2.17 19.20
N ARG A 346 23.86 2.95 20.15
CA ARG A 346 24.55 4.15 20.65
C ARG A 346 25.54 3.71 21.70
N VAL A 347 26.82 3.95 21.43
CA VAL A 347 27.94 3.57 22.32
C VAL A 347 28.62 4.82 22.86
N ASP A 348 29.00 4.78 24.13
CA ASP A 348 29.92 5.75 24.69
C ASP A 348 31.38 5.40 24.31
N PRO A 349 32.33 6.35 24.39
CA PRO A 349 33.70 6.12 23.94
C PRO A 349 34.43 4.95 24.62
N GLN A 350 34.11 4.67 25.89
CA GLN A 350 34.74 3.57 26.62
C GLN A 350 34.21 2.22 26.13
N THR A 351 32.88 2.11 25.96
CA THR A 351 32.25 0.91 25.41
C THR A 351 32.67 0.65 23.96
N GLU A 352 32.78 1.70 23.15
CA GLU A 352 33.28 1.62 21.78
C GLU A 352 34.71 1.07 21.74
N GLN A 353 35.60 1.58 22.61
CA GLN A 353 36.97 1.08 22.71
C GLN A 353 37.02 -0.41 23.12
N MET A 354 36.19 -0.82 24.08
CA MET A 354 36.10 -2.23 24.48
C MET A 354 35.57 -3.12 23.36
N ALA A 355 34.55 -2.66 22.63
CA ALA A 355 33.98 -3.40 21.51
C ALA A 355 34.96 -3.51 20.34
N LEU A 356 35.72 -2.46 20.02
CA LEU A 356 36.77 -2.49 18.99
C LEU A 356 37.93 -3.43 19.36
N ALA A 357 38.34 -3.43 20.63
CA ALA A 357 39.34 -4.39 21.12
C ALA A 357 38.83 -5.84 20.98
N LEU A 358 37.56 -6.09 21.34
CA LEU A 358 36.95 -7.39 21.18
C LEU A 358 36.82 -7.79 19.70
N ALA A 359 36.45 -6.86 18.81
CA ALA A 359 36.38 -7.10 17.37
C ALA A 359 37.75 -7.50 16.80
N HIS A 360 38.84 -6.90 17.30
CA HIS A 360 40.20 -7.29 16.94
C HIS A 360 40.56 -8.71 17.42
N ASP A 361 40.16 -9.07 18.63
CA ASP A 361 40.37 -10.43 19.16
C ASP A 361 39.59 -11.49 18.35
N ILE A 362 38.35 -11.17 17.94
CA ILE A 362 37.51 -12.02 17.09
C ILE A 362 38.15 -12.18 15.70
N TYR A 363 38.61 -11.08 15.10
CA TYR A 363 39.37 -11.11 13.84
C TYR A 363 40.59 -12.03 13.96
N ALA A 364 41.40 -11.88 15.02
CA ALA A 364 42.57 -12.73 15.24
C ALA A 364 42.20 -14.21 15.46
N ALA A 365 41.05 -14.50 16.08
CA ALA A 365 40.53 -15.85 16.24
C ALA A 365 40.18 -16.48 14.88
N HIS A 366 39.49 -15.76 14.00
CA HIS A 366 39.21 -16.23 12.64
C HIS A 366 40.48 -16.45 11.81
N ILE A 367 41.46 -15.55 11.90
CA ILE A 367 42.78 -15.75 11.25
C ILE A 367 43.44 -17.03 11.75
N THR A 368 43.41 -17.28 13.06
CA THR A 368 43.98 -18.48 13.68
C THR A 368 43.27 -19.75 13.22
N GLU A 369 41.93 -19.71 13.16
CA GLU A 369 41.10 -20.80 12.67
C GLU A 369 41.37 -21.10 11.19
N GLY A 370 41.42 -20.07 10.34
CA GLY A 370 41.78 -20.20 8.93
C GLY A 370 43.17 -20.79 8.73
N ASN A 371 44.16 -20.35 9.50
CA ASN A 371 45.53 -20.89 9.45
C ASN A 371 45.56 -22.38 9.87
N ARG A 372 44.80 -22.74 10.90
CA ARG A 372 44.68 -24.12 11.38
C ARG A 372 44.05 -25.03 10.32
N PHE A 373 42.95 -24.61 9.71
CA PHE A 373 42.29 -25.36 8.63
C PHE A 373 43.20 -25.49 7.41
N THR A 374 43.90 -24.42 7.03
CA THR A 374 44.88 -24.44 5.93
C THR A 374 45.98 -25.47 6.18
N THR A 375 46.50 -25.54 7.40
CA THR A 375 47.56 -26.50 7.78
C THR A 375 47.08 -27.95 7.74
N ARG A 376 45.78 -28.20 7.95
CA ARG A 376 45.16 -29.54 7.88
C ARG A 376 44.76 -29.96 6.47
N GLY A 377 44.89 -29.08 5.47
CA GLY A 377 44.39 -29.31 4.12
C GLY A 377 42.87 -29.14 3.98
N GLU A 378 42.20 -28.64 5.02
CA GLU A 378 40.77 -28.34 5.07
C GLU A 378 40.50 -26.96 4.45
N TYR A 379 40.90 -26.77 3.19
CA TYR A 379 40.99 -25.44 2.59
C TYR A 379 39.65 -24.72 2.44
N SER A 380 38.53 -25.43 2.28
CA SER A 380 37.20 -24.82 2.22
C SER A 380 36.81 -24.14 3.54
N PHE A 381 37.02 -24.82 4.67
CA PHE A 381 36.78 -24.25 6.00
C PHE A 381 37.75 -23.11 6.30
N ALA A 382 38.98 -23.18 5.78
CA ALA A 382 39.94 -22.08 5.89
C ALA A 382 39.44 -20.82 5.19
N LEU A 383 38.94 -20.94 3.96
CA LEU A 383 38.40 -19.80 3.19
C LEU A 383 37.17 -19.19 3.87
N GLU A 384 36.29 -20.01 4.46
CA GLU A 384 35.16 -19.51 5.25
C GLU A 384 35.63 -18.69 6.47
N ALA A 385 36.61 -19.19 7.23
CA ALA A 385 37.17 -18.46 8.37
C ALA A 385 37.84 -17.14 7.95
N TYR A 386 38.59 -17.12 6.84
CA TYR A 386 39.17 -15.89 6.31
C TYR A 386 38.12 -14.91 5.78
N ALA A 387 37.04 -15.42 5.17
CA ALA A 387 35.93 -14.58 4.72
C ALA A 387 35.22 -13.89 5.89
N GLU A 388 34.99 -14.60 7.01
CA GLU A 388 34.45 -14.00 8.24
C GLU A 388 35.41 -12.93 8.80
N ALA A 389 36.72 -13.18 8.81
CA ALA A 389 37.72 -12.18 9.18
C ALA A 389 37.67 -10.93 8.28
N ARG A 390 37.52 -11.13 6.96
CA ARG A 390 37.41 -10.04 5.97
C ARG A 390 36.15 -9.22 6.17
N ASP A 391 35.01 -9.88 6.41
CA ASP A 391 33.72 -9.23 6.65
C ASP A 391 33.76 -8.31 7.88
N LEU A 392 34.38 -8.77 8.97
CA LEU A 392 34.63 -7.96 10.17
C LEU A 392 35.40 -6.67 9.81
N CYS A 393 36.46 -6.79 9.02
CA CYS A 393 37.29 -5.65 8.60
C CYS A 393 36.57 -4.66 7.69
N SER A 394 35.70 -5.12 6.80
CA SER A 394 34.94 -4.24 5.91
C SER A 394 33.74 -3.59 6.60
N THR A 395 33.18 -4.24 7.62
CA THR A 395 31.94 -3.78 8.26
C THR A 395 32.18 -2.86 9.45
N ILE A 396 33.24 -3.10 10.22
CA ILE A 396 33.52 -2.36 11.45
C ILE A 396 34.50 -1.22 11.18
N GLY A 397 33.99 0.01 11.12
CA GLY A 397 34.82 1.21 11.03
C GLY A 397 35.77 1.34 12.23
N GLY A 398 37.03 1.66 11.97
CA GLY A 398 38.05 1.82 13.02
C GLY A 398 38.73 0.53 13.49
N LEU A 399 38.28 -0.64 13.01
CA LEU A 399 38.97 -1.92 13.26
C LEU A 399 40.30 -1.97 12.52
N ARG A 400 41.39 -2.26 13.25
CA ARG A 400 42.73 -2.40 12.67
C ARG A 400 42.98 -3.84 12.26
N CYS A 401 42.84 -4.14 10.98
CA CYS A 401 43.11 -5.47 10.43
C CYS A 401 44.48 -5.57 9.78
N ASN A 402 45.16 -6.72 9.95
CA ASN A 402 46.37 -7.05 9.21
C ASN A 402 45.99 -7.66 7.85
N MET A 403 45.70 -6.79 6.87
CA MET A 403 45.27 -7.21 5.55
C MET A 403 46.32 -8.08 4.83
N GLN A 404 47.62 -7.89 5.11
CA GLN A 404 48.66 -8.74 4.54
C GLN A 404 48.53 -10.19 5.03
N ALA A 405 48.45 -10.40 6.35
CA ALA A 405 48.32 -11.74 6.91
C ALA A 405 47.03 -12.45 6.46
N LEU A 406 45.94 -11.70 6.30
CA LEU A 406 44.67 -12.21 5.76
C LEU A 406 44.82 -12.64 4.30
N ASN A 407 45.33 -11.77 3.43
CA ASN A 407 45.55 -12.08 2.01
C ASN A 407 46.50 -13.28 1.84
N ASP A 408 47.57 -13.36 2.64
CA ASP A 408 48.53 -14.48 2.61
C ASP A 408 47.87 -15.80 3.07
N GLY A 409 46.96 -15.73 4.03
CA GLY A 409 46.14 -16.86 4.48
C GLY A 409 45.21 -17.36 3.38
N GLU A 410 44.42 -16.46 2.80
CA GLU A 410 43.51 -16.75 1.69
C GLU A 410 44.26 -17.30 0.48
N ALA A 411 45.41 -16.72 0.11
CA ALA A 411 46.24 -17.22 -0.99
C ALA A 411 46.65 -18.68 -0.81
N ARG A 412 47.07 -19.06 0.41
CA ARG A 412 47.45 -20.44 0.71
C ARG A 412 46.25 -21.39 0.66
N ALA A 413 45.11 -20.99 1.19
CA ALA A 413 43.89 -21.80 1.19
C ALA A 413 43.31 -21.95 -0.23
N ALA A 414 43.16 -20.84 -0.96
CA ALA A 414 42.69 -20.83 -2.34
C ALA A 414 43.63 -21.64 -3.25
N GLY A 415 44.95 -21.46 -3.11
CA GLY A 415 45.95 -22.27 -3.83
C GLY A 415 45.88 -23.77 -3.48
N GLY A 416 45.43 -24.11 -2.27
CA GLY A 416 45.15 -25.49 -1.86
C GLY A 416 43.94 -26.10 -2.58
N VAL A 417 42.80 -25.39 -2.58
CA VAL A 417 41.58 -25.81 -3.31
C VAL A 417 41.87 -25.94 -4.80
N TYR A 418 42.47 -24.90 -5.40
CA TYR A 418 42.78 -24.86 -6.82
C TYR A 418 43.66 -26.04 -7.25
N ARG A 419 44.76 -26.31 -6.53
CA ARG A 419 45.63 -27.46 -6.82
C ARG A 419 44.89 -28.79 -6.67
N SER A 420 44.03 -28.93 -5.67
CA SER A 420 43.22 -30.14 -5.49
C SER A 420 42.29 -30.38 -6.69
N MET A 421 41.64 -29.33 -7.21
CA MET A 421 40.82 -29.40 -8.42
C MET A 421 41.65 -29.82 -9.63
N VAL A 422 42.78 -29.14 -9.87
CA VAL A 422 43.67 -29.44 -11.01
C VAL A 422 44.19 -30.88 -10.95
N GLU A 423 44.67 -31.35 -9.80
CA GLU A 423 45.14 -32.73 -9.64
C GLU A 423 44.02 -33.76 -9.79
N ASN A 424 42.80 -33.44 -9.34
CA ASN A 424 41.65 -34.28 -9.61
C ASN A 424 41.37 -34.38 -11.13
N GLY A 425 41.36 -33.25 -11.83
CA GLY A 425 41.15 -33.19 -13.27
C GLY A 425 42.24 -33.94 -14.05
N LYS A 426 43.52 -33.83 -13.64
CA LYS A 426 44.62 -34.63 -14.23
C LYS A 426 44.43 -36.14 -14.04
N ARG A 427 43.93 -36.59 -12.88
CA ARG A 427 43.61 -38.01 -12.63
C ARG A 427 42.43 -38.51 -13.45
N LEU A 428 41.43 -37.67 -13.71
CA LEU A 428 40.30 -38.00 -14.58
C LEU A 428 40.78 -38.10 -16.04
N LEU A 429 41.61 -37.16 -16.48
CA LEU A 429 42.23 -37.17 -17.81
C LEU A 429 43.08 -38.43 -18.02
N SER A 430 43.89 -38.84 -17.04
CA SER A 430 44.72 -40.06 -17.16
C SER A 430 43.91 -41.37 -17.23
N ARG A 431 42.65 -41.35 -16.78
CA ARG A 431 41.70 -42.46 -16.92
C ARG A 431 40.84 -42.37 -18.19
N ASN A 432 41.13 -41.39 -19.05
CA ASN A 432 40.36 -41.08 -20.25
C ASN A 432 38.88 -40.69 -19.97
N ASP A 433 38.59 -40.18 -18.76
CA ASP A 433 37.28 -39.61 -18.43
C ASP A 433 37.24 -38.13 -18.83
N LEU A 434 37.17 -37.90 -20.15
CA LEU A 434 37.37 -36.58 -20.73
C LEU A 434 36.26 -35.59 -20.35
N GLN A 435 35.02 -36.06 -20.20
CA GLN A 435 33.89 -35.21 -19.84
C GLN A 435 34.08 -34.64 -18.44
N GLU A 436 34.41 -35.50 -17.48
CA GLU A 436 34.56 -35.08 -16.09
C GLU A 436 35.86 -34.30 -15.86
N ALA A 437 36.94 -34.67 -16.56
CA ALA A 437 38.17 -33.88 -16.57
C ALA A 437 37.94 -32.45 -17.08
N GLU A 438 37.16 -32.29 -18.16
CA GLU A 438 36.80 -30.96 -18.68
C GLU A 438 35.98 -30.16 -17.67
N ARG A 439 34.97 -30.78 -17.05
CA ARG A 439 34.13 -30.13 -16.02
C ARG A 439 34.99 -29.57 -14.90
N VAL A 440 35.87 -30.39 -14.32
CA VAL A 440 36.76 -30.00 -13.23
C VAL A 440 37.76 -28.91 -13.66
N ALA A 441 38.30 -28.98 -14.88
CA ALA A 441 39.18 -27.95 -15.41
C ALA A 441 38.47 -26.58 -15.55
N ARG A 442 37.23 -26.58 -16.02
CA ARG A 442 36.39 -25.37 -16.11
C ARG A 442 36.01 -24.83 -14.73
N GLU A 443 35.73 -25.69 -13.76
CA GLU A 443 35.50 -25.29 -12.36
C GLU A 443 36.74 -24.65 -11.75
N ALA A 444 37.92 -25.22 -11.97
CA ALA A 444 39.18 -24.64 -11.51
C ALA A 444 39.45 -23.26 -12.16
N LEU A 445 39.11 -23.06 -13.45
CA LEU A 445 39.17 -21.75 -14.11
C LEU A 445 38.11 -20.77 -13.58
N GLY A 446 36.94 -21.25 -13.16
CA GLY A 446 35.95 -20.44 -12.46
C GLY A 446 36.49 -19.96 -11.10
N PHE A 447 37.00 -20.89 -10.31
CA PHE A 447 37.60 -20.63 -9.00
C PHE A 447 38.80 -19.68 -9.09
N GLN A 448 39.65 -19.84 -10.10
CA GLN A 448 40.77 -18.92 -10.34
C GLN A 448 40.30 -17.48 -10.58
N ARG A 449 39.23 -17.28 -11.37
CA ARG A 449 38.68 -15.94 -11.64
C ARG A 449 38.08 -15.31 -10.38
N GLU A 450 37.45 -16.11 -9.52
CA GLU A 450 36.90 -15.65 -8.24
C GLU A 450 38.02 -15.19 -7.29
N TYR A 451 39.15 -15.89 -7.28
CA TYR A 451 40.32 -15.61 -6.43
C TYR A 451 41.49 -14.99 -7.20
N ASP A 452 41.22 -14.22 -8.27
CA ASP A 452 42.26 -13.68 -9.17
C ASP A 452 43.32 -12.88 -8.43
N TYR A 453 42.92 -12.07 -7.44
CA TYR A 453 43.84 -11.26 -6.62
C TYR A 453 44.93 -12.06 -5.88
N VAL A 454 44.75 -13.37 -5.69
CA VAL A 454 45.75 -14.29 -5.10
C VAL A 454 46.17 -15.43 -6.03
N LEU A 455 45.45 -15.68 -7.13
CA LEU A 455 45.73 -16.77 -8.10
C LEU A 455 46.03 -16.28 -9.53
N HIS A 456 46.28 -14.98 -9.75
CA HIS A 456 46.45 -14.40 -11.10
C HIS A 456 47.55 -15.06 -11.96
N ASN A 457 48.58 -15.66 -11.34
CA ASN A 457 49.69 -16.32 -12.04
C ASN A 457 49.48 -17.83 -12.26
N ALA A 458 48.38 -18.42 -11.80
CA ALA A 458 48.12 -19.84 -11.99
C ALA A 458 47.76 -20.12 -13.45
N THR A 459 48.34 -21.16 -14.07
CA THR A 459 48.06 -21.54 -15.46
C THR A 459 47.56 -22.97 -15.58
N GLU A 460 47.66 -23.75 -14.51
CA GLU A 460 47.57 -25.21 -14.56
C GLU A 460 46.17 -25.71 -14.92
N ALA A 461 45.11 -24.97 -14.58
CA ALA A 461 43.75 -25.28 -15.01
C ALA A 461 43.54 -25.03 -16.51
N GLY A 462 44.15 -23.98 -17.06
CA GLY A 462 44.13 -23.69 -18.50
C GLY A 462 44.94 -24.72 -19.29
N ASP A 463 46.09 -25.11 -18.77
CA ASP A 463 46.93 -26.17 -19.33
C ASP A 463 46.20 -27.52 -19.30
N LEU A 464 45.53 -27.85 -18.20
CA LEU A 464 44.69 -29.05 -18.09
C LEU A 464 43.55 -29.03 -19.10
N LEU A 465 42.80 -27.94 -19.22
CA LEU A 465 41.71 -27.83 -20.21
C LEU A 465 42.25 -28.02 -21.64
N SER A 466 43.39 -27.41 -21.95
CA SER A 466 44.05 -27.56 -23.26
C SER A 466 44.44 -29.02 -23.52
N GLN A 467 44.95 -29.74 -22.53
CA GLN A 467 45.25 -31.17 -22.64
C GLN A 467 44.00 -32.03 -22.85
N VAL A 468 42.90 -31.75 -22.14
CA VAL A 468 41.62 -32.44 -22.34
C VAL A 468 41.08 -32.20 -23.75
N LYS A 469 41.13 -30.96 -24.23
CA LYS A 469 40.68 -30.59 -25.58
C LYS A 469 41.56 -31.19 -26.67
N PHE A 470 42.84 -31.37 -26.41
CA PHE A 470 43.73 -32.12 -27.30
C PHE A 470 43.34 -33.62 -27.41
N GLN A 471 42.85 -34.25 -26.33
CA GLN A 471 42.33 -35.63 -26.42
C GLN A 471 41.04 -35.72 -27.24
N TYR A 472 40.10 -34.77 -27.07
CA TYR A 472 38.92 -34.69 -27.96
C TYR A 472 39.32 -34.51 -29.42
N TYR A 473 40.28 -33.62 -29.69
CA TYR A 473 40.82 -33.40 -31.03
C TYR A 473 41.33 -34.69 -31.67
N LEU A 474 42.14 -35.49 -30.95
CA LEU A 474 42.60 -36.80 -31.44
C LEU A 474 41.43 -37.80 -31.63
N GLY A 475 40.49 -37.86 -30.67
CA GLY A 475 39.34 -38.73 -30.72
C GLY A 475 38.46 -38.49 -31.97
N HIS A 476 38.22 -37.22 -32.31
CA HIS A 476 37.50 -36.84 -33.52
C HIS A 476 38.24 -37.26 -34.80
N ILE A 477 39.56 -37.12 -34.86
CA ILE A 477 40.36 -37.58 -36.00
C ILE A 477 40.25 -39.11 -36.16
N ASP A 478 40.37 -39.87 -35.07
CA ASP A 478 40.30 -41.32 -35.10
C ASP A 478 38.89 -41.83 -35.43
N GLU A 479 37.84 -41.16 -34.94
CA GLU A 479 36.47 -41.46 -35.34
C GLU A 479 36.20 -41.11 -36.81
N GLY A 480 36.70 -39.97 -37.29
CA GLY A 480 36.64 -39.60 -38.70
C GLY A 480 37.31 -40.64 -39.61
N LYS A 481 38.49 -41.14 -39.21
CA LYS A 481 39.17 -42.25 -39.91
C LYS A 481 38.36 -43.55 -39.90
N ARG A 482 37.68 -43.88 -38.78
CA ARG A 482 36.80 -45.06 -38.68
C ARG A 482 35.61 -44.94 -39.63
N TYR A 483 34.91 -43.80 -39.66
CA TYR A 483 33.81 -43.59 -40.62
C TYR A 483 34.31 -43.59 -42.07
N LEU A 484 35.50 -43.05 -42.32
CA LEU A 484 36.10 -43.06 -43.65
C LEU A 484 36.39 -44.50 -44.12
N ALA A 485 36.86 -45.37 -43.24
CA ALA A 485 37.05 -46.80 -43.52
C ALA A 485 35.72 -47.53 -43.80
N GLN A 486 34.62 -47.06 -43.21
CA GLN A 486 33.26 -47.55 -43.45
C GLN A 486 32.59 -46.92 -44.69
N GLN A 487 33.31 -46.10 -45.46
CA GLN A 487 32.79 -45.33 -46.60
C GLN A 487 31.67 -44.34 -46.23
N ASN A 488 31.48 -44.06 -44.94
CA ASN A 488 30.52 -43.05 -44.46
C ASN A 488 31.18 -41.67 -44.50
N HIS A 489 31.31 -41.13 -45.71
CA HIS A 489 32.02 -39.87 -45.94
C HIS A 489 31.37 -38.67 -45.23
N ARG A 490 30.05 -38.66 -45.03
CA ARG A 490 29.36 -37.56 -44.35
C ARG A 490 29.68 -37.53 -42.86
N ALA A 491 29.59 -38.67 -42.17
CA ALA A 491 29.95 -38.76 -40.76
C ALA A 491 31.45 -38.53 -40.55
N ALA A 492 32.30 -39.07 -41.45
CA ALA A 492 33.74 -38.83 -41.41
C ALA A 492 34.09 -37.35 -41.54
N LEU A 493 33.47 -36.64 -42.48
CA LEU A 493 33.70 -35.21 -42.68
C LEU A 493 33.29 -34.41 -41.44
N GLY A 494 32.13 -34.71 -40.84
CA GLY A 494 31.68 -34.04 -39.62
C GLY A 494 32.68 -34.19 -38.47
N GLN A 495 33.22 -35.39 -38.25
CA GLN A 495 34.25 -35.59 -37.21
C GLN A 495 35.54 -34.80 -37.50
N PHE A 496 35.99 -34.77 -38.76
CA PHE A 496 37.15 -33.95 -39.11
C PHE A 496 36.89 -32.43 -38.99
N GLU A 497 35.66 -31.97 -39.21
CA GLU A 497 35.27 -30.58 -38.98
C GLU A 497 35.30 -30.21 -37.49
N GLU A 498 34.85 -31.09 -36.60
CA GLU A 498 34.97 -30.90 -35.14
C GLU A 498 36.45 -30.80 -34.72
N ALA A 499 37.31 -31.66 -35.28
CA ALA A 499 38.75 -31.58 -35.05
C ALA A 499 39.35 -30.25 -35.55
N LEU A 500 38.99 -29.80 -36.76
CA LEU A 500 39.47 -28.52 -37.31
C LEU A 500 38.99 -27.33 -36.47
N THR A 501 37.78 -27.39 -35.92
CA THR A 501 37.25 -26.37 -35.01
C THR A 501 38.10 -26.26 -33.74
N LEU A 502 38.44 -27.41 -33.15
CA LEU A 502 39.31 -27.46 -31.98
C LEU A 502 40.73 -26.94 -32.27
N GLU A 503 41.29 -27.24 -33.44
CA GLU A 503 42.60 -26.73 -33.90
C GLU A 503 42.63 -25.19 -34.03
N GLN A 504 41.50 -24.56 -34.35
CA GLN A 504 41.40 -23.09 -34.43
C GLN A 504 41.23 -22.43 -33.06
N GLN A 505 40.49 -23.08 -32.15
CA GLN A 505 40.14 -22.50 -30.85
C GLN A 505 41.24 -22.64 -29.80
N TYR A 506 42.09 -23.65 -29.92
CA TYR A 506 43.11 -23.97 -28.93
C TYR A 506 44.49 -24.08 -29.58
N PRO A 507 45.56 -23.65 -28.89
CA PRO A 507 46.92 -23.68 -29.42
C PRO A 507 47.48 -25.11 -29.38
N PHE A 508 47.09 -25.93 -30.35
CA PHE A 508 47.62 -27.28 -30.54
C PHE A 508 48.70 -27.32 -31.61
N ARG A 509 49.56 -28.35 -31.57
CA ARG A 509 50.37 -28.71 -32.73
C ARG A 509 49.46 -29.45 -33.73
N PRO A 510 49.20 -28.91 -34.93
CA PRO A 510 48.28 -29.53 -35.89
C PRO A 510 48.73 -30.93 -36.33
N VAL A 511 47.77 -31.86 -36.42
CA VAL A 511 47.99 -33.16 -37.07
C VAL A 511 48.02 -32.92 -38.59
N GLN A 512 49.20 -33.10 -39.19
CA GLN A 512 49.46 -32.72 -40.59
C GLN A 512 48.51 -33.37 -41.60
N GLU A 513 48.08 -34.61 -41.35
CA GLU A 513 47.20 -35.37 -42.24
C GLU A 513 45.73 -34.92 -42.19
N LEU A 514 45.27 -34.21 -41.14
CA LEU A 514 43.86 -33.84 -40.95
C LEU A 514 43.31 -33.07 -42.15
N ARG A 515 44.03 -32.04 -42.64
CA ARG A 515 43.58 -31.26 -43.80
C ARG A 515 43.44 -32.09 -45.07
N GLN A 516 44.36 -33.03 -45.29
CA GLN A 516 44.31 -33.93 -46.45
C GLN A 516 43.15 -34.93 -46.32
N LEU A 517 42.92 -35.46 -45.11
CA LEU A 517 41.79 -36.35 -44.82
C LEU A 517 40.45 -35.63 -45.01
N SER A 518 40.31 -34.40 -44.52
CA SER A 518 39.10 -33.59 -44.71
C SER A 518 38.86 -33.30 -46.19
N GLN A 519 39.88 -32.89 -46.95
CA GLN A 519 39.76 -32.64 -48.38
C GLN A 519 39.34 -33.90 -49.16
N ARG A 520 40.01 -35.04 -48.89
CA ARG A 520 39.69 -36.33 -49.53
C ARG A 520 38.27 -36.80 -49.23
N THR A 521 37.79 -36.53 -48.01
CA THR A 521 36.46 -36.93 -47.55
C THR A 521 35.36 -35.99 -48.04
N ALA A 522 35.67 -34.70 -48.20
CA ALA A 522 34.72 -33.70 -48.69
C ALA A 522 34.30 -33.94 -50.15
N LYS A 523 35.22 -34.42 -51.01
CA LYS A 523 34.92 -34.66 -52.44
C LYS A 523 33.68 -35.54 -52.69
N PRO A 524 33.57 -36.78 -52.16
CA PRO A 524 32.39 -37.62 -52.39
C PRO A 524 31.10 -37.04 -51.79
N VAL A 525 31.17 -36.34 -50.65
CA VAL A 525 30.02 -35.65 -50.05
C VAL A 525 29.52 -34.54 -50.96
N LEU A 526 30.44 -33.73 -51.48
CA LEU A 526 30.16 -32.66 -52.42
C LEU A 526 29.54 -33.17 -53.72
N LEU A 527 30.08 -34.26 -54.28
CA LEU A 527 29.53 -34.88 -55.50
C LEU A 527 28.11 -35.41 -55.29
N ALA A 528 27.81 -36.02 -54.14
CA ALA A 528 26.46 -36.45 -53.79
C ALA A 528 25.50 -35.27 -53.67
N MET A 529 25.91 -34.20 -52.98
CA MET A 529 25.15 -32.96 -52.84
C MET A 529 24.85 -32.29 -54.19
N LEU A 530 25.83 -32.24 -55.09
CA LEU A 530 25.63 -31.73 -56.46
C LEU A 530 24.63 -32.59 -57.25
N GLY A 531 24.64 -33.91 -57.05
CA GLY A 531 23.65 -34.83 -57.63
C GLY A 531 22.24 -34.55 -57.12
N GLU A 532 22.07 -34.39 -55.80
CA GLU A 532 20.78 -34.03 -55.19
C GLU A 532 20.27 -32.68 -55.70
N GLY A 533 21.14 -31.67 -55.77
CA GLY A 533 20.80 -30.37 -56.36
C GLY A 533 20.28 -30.49 -57.79
N TYR A 534 20.88 -31.38 -58.59
CA TYR A 534 20.47 -31.62 -59.97
C TYR A 534 19.08 -32.25 -60.04
N GLU A 535 18.81 -33.24 -59.19
CA GLU A 535 17.48 -33.86 -59.08
C GLU A 535 16.41 -32.86 -58.63
N LEU A 536 16.72 -31.99 -57.68
CA LEU A 536 15.84 -30.90 -57.25
C LEU A 536 15.50 -29.97 -58.41
N ALA A 537 16.50 -29.61 -59.23
CA ALA A 537 16.28 -28.81 -60.44
C ALA A 537 15.43 -29.56 -61.47
N MET A 538 15.59 -30.88 -61.63
CA MET A 538 14.70 -31.68 -62.50
C MET A 538 13.25 -31.70 -62.01
N GLN A 539 13.04 -31.72 -60.70
CA GLN A 539 11.72 -31.71 -60.07
C GLN A 539 11.11 -30.30 -59.96
N ASN A 540 11.71 -29.31 -60.62
CA ASN A 540 11.31 -27.90 -60.58
C ASN A 540 11.33 -27.27 -59.16
N ARG A 541 12.15 -27.80 -58.25
CA ARG A 541 12.40 -27.24 -56.90
C ARG A 541 13.58 -26.28 -56.94
N LEU A 542 13.46 -25.23 -57.73
CA LEU A 542 14.57 -24.35 -58.11
C LEU A 542 15.20 -23.59 -56.95
N SER A 543 14.41 -23.17 -55.95
CA SER A 543 14.95 -22.54 -54.74
C SER A 543 15.92 -23.45 -54.00
N ASN A 544 15.52 -24.71 -53.80
CA ASN A 544 16.35 -25.69 -53.09
C ASN A 544 17.59 -26.03 -53.91
N ALA A 545 17.44 -26.20 -55.23
CA ALA A 545 18.56 -26.46 -56.13
C ALA A 545 19.60 -25.32 -56.11
N ARG A 546 19.16 -24.04 -56.08
CA ARG A 546 20.04 -22.87 -55.95
C ARG A 546 20.74 -22.83 -54.58
N GLN A 547 20.02 -23.15 -53.51
CA GLN A 547 20.62 -23.27 -52.18
C GLN A 547 21.72 -24.34 -52.17
N THR A 548 21.43 -25.53 -52.70
CA THR A 548 22.42 -26.61 -52.82
C THR A 548 23.64 -26.19 -53.66
N ALA A 549 23.45 -25.42 -54.73
CA ALA A 549 24.56 -24.88 -55.52
C ALA A 549 25.42 -23.88 -54.73
N ALA A 550 24.82 -23.03 -53.89
CA ALA A 550 25.54 -22.11 -53.03
C ALA A 550 26.34 -22.85 -51.93
N GLU A 551 25.73 -23.83 -51.28
CA GLU A 551 26.39 -24.69 -50.28
C GLU A 551 27.55 -25.48 -50.92
N ALA A 552 27.38 -25.98 -52.14
CA ALA A 552 28.43 -26.61 -52.91
C ALA A 552 29.61 -25.66 -53.17
N THR A 553 29.35 -24.41 -53.53
CA THR A 553 30.39 -23.40 -53.76
C THR A 553 31.22 -23.15 -52.49
N ALA A 554 30.55 -22.96 -51.35
CA ALA A 554 31.24 -22.78 -50.06
C ALA A 554 32.09 -24.00 -49.69
N MET A 555 31.57 -25.22 -49.94
CA MET A 555 32.31 -26.45 -49.71
C MET A 555 33.52 -26.60 -50.65
N GLN A 556 33.42 -26.15 -51.91
CA GLN A 556 34.54 -26.14 -52.84
C GLN A 556 35.69 -25.24 -52.37
N GLU A 557 35.39 -24.05 -51.87
CA GLU A 557 36.39 -23.11 -51.34
C GLU A 557 37.03 -23.64 -50.07
N ARG A 558 36.22 -24.07 -49.09
CA ARG A 558 36.69 -24.54 -47.78
C ARG A 558 37.64 -25.73 -47.88
N TYR A 559 37.39 -26.64 -48.83
CA TYR A 559 38.18 -27.86 -49.02
C TYR A 559 39.13 -27.82 -50.21
N ALA A 560 39.35 -26.65 -50.82
CA ALA A 560 40.22 -26.48 -51.98
C ALA A 560 39.89 -27.44 -53.14
N LEU A 561 38.60 -27.64 -53.42
CA LEU A 561 38.07 -28.50 -54.50
C LEU A 561 37.55 -27.71 -55.71
N VAL A 562 37.76 -26.39 -55.75
CA VAL A 562 37.32 -25.51 -56.85
C VAL A 562 37.86 -25.97 -58.22
N GLN A 563 39.11 -26.44 -58.27
CA GLN A 563 39.78 -26.88 -59.49
C GLN A 563 39.63 -28.40 -59.76
N ASP A 564 38.91 -29.14 -58.91
CA ASP A 564 38.66 -30.57 -59.16
C ASP A 564 37.74 -30.72 -60.38
N ALA A 565 38.24 -31.43 -61.40
CA ALA A 565 37.58 -31.51 -62.71
C ALA A 565 36.19 -32.16 -62.64
N GLU A 566 36.02 -33.15 -61.77
CA GLU A 566 34.75 -33.90 -61.61
C GLU A 566 33.71 -33.06 -60.87
N VAL A 567 34.11 -32.41 -59.77
CA VAL A 567 33.27 -31.48 -59.03
C VAL A 567 32.84 -30.32 -59.93
N ARG A 568 33.77 -29.70 -60.67
CA ARG A 568 33.47 -28.61 -61.61
C ARG A 568 32.48 -29.03 -62.68
N SER A 569 32.64 -30.23 -63.24
CA SER A 569 31.72 -30.77 -64.25
C SER A 569 30.30 -30.95 -63.68
N LYS A 570 30.15 -31.57 -62.51
CA LYS A 570 28.84 -31.77 -61.86
C LYS A 570 28.17 -30.45 -61.46
N TYR A 571 28.95 -29.48 -60.98
CA TYR A 571 28.44 -28.15 -60.66
C TYR A 571 27.90 -27.42 -61.89
N ASN A 572 28.61 -27.48 -63.02
CA ASN A 572 28.14 -26.90 -64.28
C ASN A 572 26.84 -27.55 -64.75
N LEU A 573 26.73 -28.88 -64.67
CA LEU A 573 25.49 -29.61 -65.01
C LEU A 573 24.30 -29.16 -64.15
N LEU A 574 24.50 -28.97 -62.84
CA LEU A 574 23.48 -28.42 -61.95
C LEU A 574 23.05 -27.02 -62.39
N ARG A 575 24.02 -26.12 -62.62
CA ARG A 575 23.74 -24.75 -63.04
C ARG A 575 22.97 -24.69 -64.38
N GLU A 576 23.40 -25.47 -65.37
CA GLU A 576 22.72 -25.59 -66.66
C GLU A 576 21.30 -26.13 -66.50
N ARG A 577 21.09 -27.12 -65.63
CA ARG A 577 19.76 -27.68 -65.37
C ARG A 577 18.82 -26.67 -64.70
N ILE A 578 19.29 -25.93 -63.70
CA ILE A 578 18.52 -24.86 -63.05
C ILE A 578 18.06 -23.84 -64.10
N PHE A 579 19.00 -23.34 -64.90
CA PHE A 579 18.71 -22.37 -65.96
C PHE A 579 17.71 -22.91 -67.00
N THR A 580 17.91 -24.14 -67.47
CA THR A 580 17.01 -24.78 -68.44
C THR A 580 15.58 -24.89 -67.89
N GLN A 581 15.43 -25.30 -66.62
CA GLN A 581 14.12 -25.47 -66.00
C GLN A 581 13.44 -24.12 -65.75
N GLU A 582 14.19 -23.06 -65.45
CA GLU A 582 13.67 -21.69 -65.35
C GLU A 582 13.07 -21.22 -66.68
N CYS A 583 13.78 -21.45 -67.80
CA CYS A 583 13.26 -21.10 -69.11
C CYS A 583 11.99 -21.87 -69.50
N ILE A 584 11.89 -23.14 -69.11
CA ILE A 584 10.65 -23.93 -69.30
C ILE A 584 9.48 -23.30 -68.53
N ASN A 585 9.70 -22.86 -67.29
CA ASN A 585 8.65 -22.22 -66.49
C ASN A 585 8.22 -20.88 -67.10
N THR A 586 9.17 -20.07 -67.54
CA THR A 586 8.90 -18.76 -68.17
C THR A 586 8.13 -18.93 -69.48
N GLN A 587 8.46 -19.93 -70.29
CA GLN A 587 7.70 -20.26 -71.51
C GLN A 587 6.26 -20.66 -71.17
N ALA A 588 6.06 -21.50 -70.15
CA ALA A 588 4.72 -21.92 -69.73
C ALA A 588 3.86 -20.74 -69.21
N GLU A 589 4.48 -19.78 -68.53
CA GLU A 589 3.80 -18.55 -68.08
C GLU A 589 3.41 -17.64 -69.25
N TYR A 590 4.32 -17.44 -70.21
CA TYR A 590 4.03 -16.77 -71.47
C TYR A 590 2.82 -17.39 -72.17
N ASP A 591 2.85 -18.71 -72.37
CA ASP A 591 1.81 -19.46 -73.09
C ASP A 591 0.45 -19.34 -72.39
N LYS A 592 0.43 -19.41 -71.05
CA LYS A 592 -0.78 -19.22 -70.25
C LYS A 592 -1.42 -17.85 -70.46
N HIS A 593 -0.62 -16.78 -70.40
CA HIS A 593 -1.11 -15.42 -70.61
C HIS A 593 -1.60 -15.20 -72.05
N PHE A 594 -0.87 -15.76 -73.02
CA PHE A 594 -1.24 -15.72 -74.42
C PHE A 594 -2.57 -16.43 -74.70
N GLN A 595 -2.76 -17.65 -74.17
CA GLN A 595 -4.02 -18.39 -74.30
C GLN A 595 -5.20 -17.65 -73.65
N ASN A 596 -4.99 -17.05 -72.48
CA ASN A 596 -6.00 -16.22 -71.83
C ASN A 596 -6.39 -15.01 -72.69
N ALA A 597 -5.41 -14.33 -73.30
CA ALA A 597 -5.67 -13.24 -74.23
C ALA A 597 -6.55 -13.70 -75.41
N GLN A 598 -6.23 -14.84 -76.03
CA GLN A 598 -7.05 -15.41 -77.11
C GLN A 598 -8.48 -15.77 -76.68
N ALA A 599 -8.69 -16.22 -75.44
CA ALA A 599 -10.02 -16.47 -74.90
C ALA A 599 -10.81 -15.16 -74.74
N LEU A 600 -10.20 -14.12 -74.17
CA LEU A 600 -10.81 -12.80 -73.99
C LEU A 600 -11.16 -12.12 -75.31
N VAL A 601 -10.35 -12.33 -76.36
CA VAL A 601 -10.69 -11.89 -77.73
C VAL A 601 -11.97 -12.55 -78.21
N ARG A 602 -12.15 -13.86 -78.02
CA ARG A 602 -13.37 -14.59 -78.41
C ARG A 602 -14.61 -14.11 -77.65
N GLU A 603 -14.44 -13.70 -76.40
CA GLU A 603 -15.49 -13.08 -75.57
C GLU A 603 -15.74 -11.60 -75.89
N LYS A 604 -15.02 -11.03 -76.87
CA LYS A 604 -15.09 -9.61 -77.25
C LYS A 604 -14.68 -8.67 -76.12
N LYS A 605 -13.86 -9.12 -75.15
CA LYS A 605 -13.32 -8.32 -74.05
C LYS A 605 -11.92 -7.80 -74.41
N PHE A 606 -11.87 -6.88 -75.39
CA PHE A 606 -10.62 -6.50 -76.05
C PHE A 606 -9.65 -5.70 -75.17
N ILE A 607 -10.14 -4.93 -74.19
CA ILE A 607 -9.26 -4.26 -73.22
C ILE A 607 -8.52 -5.28 -72.35
N ALA A 608 -9.24 -6.26 -71.81
CA ALA A 608 -8.67 -7.32 -70.99
C ALA A 608 -7.74 -8.23 -71.81
N ALA A 609 -8.10 -8.51 -73.06
CA ALA A 609 -7.25 -9.26 -73.98
C ALA A 609 -5.91 -8.55 -74.25
N ASP A 610 -5.93 -7.23 -74.46
CA ASP A 610 -4.72 -6.43 -74.67
C ASP A 610 -3.78 -6.50 -73.46
N GLN A 611 -4.33 -6.41 -72.25
CA GLN A 611 -3.58 -6.55 -71.00
C GLN A 611 -2.99 -7.96 -70.82
N ALA A 612 -3.74 -9.00 -71.22
CA ALA A 612 -3.27 -10.38 -71.14
C ALA A 612 -2.12 -10.66 -72.13
N TYR A 613 -2.17 -10.12 -73.35
CA TYR A 613 -1.03 -10.19 -74.27
C TYR A 613 0.19 -9.43 -73.73
N GLU A 614 -0.01 -8.26 -73.12
CA GLU A 614 1.09 -7.51 -72.48
C GLU A 614 1.72 -8.27 -71.31
N ALA A 615 0.91 -9.01 -70.53
CA ALA A 615 1.42 -9.89 -69.48
C ALA A 615 2.27 -11.05 -70.06
N ALA A 616 1.87 -11.63 -71.20
CA ALA A 616 2.67 -12.64 -71.88
C ALA A 616 4.04 -12.06 -72.28
N ILE A 617 4.07 -10.92 -72.97
CA ILE A 617 5.32 -10.25 -73.40
C ILE A 617 6.24 -9.98 -72.20
N ARG A 618 5.70 -9.42 -71.11
CA ARG A 618 6.49 -9.13 -69.90
C ARG A 618 7.06 -10.39 -69.25
N SER A 619 6.35 -11.52 -69.32
CA SER A 619 6.86 -12.80 -68.80
C SER A 619 8.13 -13.22 -69.54
N ALA A 620 8.15 -13.10 -70.87
CA ALA A 620 9.33 -13.37 -71.69
C ALA A 620 10.46 -12.35 -71.49
N GLU A 621 10.14 -11.05 -71.38
CA GLU A 621 11.13 -9.98 -71.13
C GLU A 621 11.81 -10.09 -69.76
N GLY A 622 11.16 -10.73 -68.79
CA GLY A 622 11.71 -10.98 -67.45
C GLY A 622 12.92 -11.91 -67.43
N MET A 623 13.10 -12.76 -68.46
CA MET A 623 14.25 -13.65 -68.61
C MET A 623 14.71 -13.69 -70.08
N PRO A 624 15.39 -12.64 -70.57
CA PRO A 624 15.75 -12.53 -71.99
C PRO A 624 16.69 -13.63 -72.47
N GLU A 625 17.48 -14.23 -71.57
CA GLU A 625 18.39 -15.33 -71.88
C GLU A 625 17.66 -16.60 -72.34
N CYS A 626 16.36 -16.71 -72.06
CA CYS A 626 15.53 -17.84 -72.50
C CYS A 626 15.10 -17.75 -73.97
N GLY A 627 15.24 -16.58 -74.62
CA GLY A 627 14.94 -16.43 -76.05
C GLY A 627 13.48 -16.70 -76.43
N ILE A 628 12.52 -16.47 -75.52
CA ILE A 628 11.09 -16.72 -75.75
C ILE A 628 10.56 -15.73 -76.80
N ALA A 629 9.97 -16.27 -77.87
CA ALA A 629 9.49 -15.46 -78.99
C ALA A 629 8.21 -14.70 -78.64
N THR A 630 8.26 -13.37 -78.61
CA THR A 630 7.13 -12.52 -78.19
C THR A 630 6.22 -12.07 -79.32
N PHE A 631 6.63 -12.26 -80.58
CA PHE A 631 5.95 -11.70 -81.76
C PHE A 631 4.46 -12.08 -81.86
N THR A 632 4.08 -13.30 -81.46
CA THR A 632 2.67 -13.74 -81.49
C THR A 632 1.77 -12.90 -80.59
N ALA A 633 2.24 -12.53 -79.40
CA ALA A 633 1.49 -11.67 -78.49
C ALA A 633 1.48 -10.21 -78.99
N THR A 634 2.60 -9.73 -79.54
CA THR A 634 2.70 -8.39 -80.14
C THR A 634 1.72 -8.21 -81.29
N ASP A 635 1.67 -9.18 -82.20
CA ASP A 635 0.72 -9.20 -83.32
C ASP A 635 -0.72 -9.29 -82.83
N GLY A 636 -0.96 -10.11 -81.79
CA GLY A 636 -2.25 -10.23 -81.13
C GLY A 636 -2.79 -8.88 -80.60
N ARG A 637 -1.93 -8.07 -79.96
CA ARG A 637 -2.28 -6.71 -79.51
C ARG A 637 -2.59 -5.79 -80.67
N ALA A 638 -1.74 -5.80 -81.70
CA ALA A 638 -1.94 -4.96 -82.88
C ALA A 638 -3.28 -5.28 -83.57
N ALA A 639 -3.63 -6.56 -83.68
CA ALA A 639 -4.87 -7.02 -84.30
C ALA A 639 -6.13 -6.51 -83.59
N ILE A 640 -6.12 -6.39 -82.26
CA ILE A 640 -7.29 -5.97 -81.47
C ILE A 640 -7.29 -4.50 -81.07
N ALA A 641 -6.23 -3.75 -81.38
CA ALA A 641 -6.01 -2.39 -80.90
C ALA A 641 -7.21 -1.45 -81.19
N VAL A 642 -7.80 -1.58 -82.38
CA VAL A 642 -8.98 -0.81 -82.80
C VAL A 642 -10.21 -1.13 -81.92
N ALA A 643 -10.47 -2.41 -81.67
CA ALA A 643 -11.61 -2.83 -80.84
C ALA A 643 -11.42 -2.43 -79.36
N ALA A 644 -10.21 -2.60 -78.83
CA ALA A 644 -9.86 -2.19 -77.47
C ALA A 644 -9.99 -0.67 -77.29
N ALA A 645 -9.53 0.12 -78.27
CA ALA A 645 -9.65 1.58 -78.24
C ALA A 645 -11.12 2.04 -78.24
N TYR A 646 -11.99 1.39 -79.02
CA TYR A 646 -13.43 1.67 -78.99
C TYR A 646 -14.05 1.37 -77.63
N GLN A 647 -13.77 0.19 -77.05
CA GLN A 647 -14.28 -0.16 -75.72
C GLN A 647 -13.81 0.83 -74.65
N ARG A 648 -12.56 1.30 -74.71
CA ARG A 648 -12.05 2.32 -73.78
C ARG A 648 -12.85 3.62 -73.86
N LYS A 649 -13.26 4.05 -75.07
CA LYS A 649 -14.11 5.23 -75.24
C LYS A 649 -15.49 5.05 -74.60
N LEU A 650 -16.07 3.85 -74.69
CA LEU A 650 -17.35 3.52 -74.03
C LEU A 650 -17.22 3.46 -72.50
N GLU A 651 -16.14 2.87 -71.98
CA GLU A 651 -15.84 2.86 -70.54
C GLU A 651 -15.64 4.28 -70.01
N GLU A 652 -14.93 5.14 -70.75
CA GLU A 652 -14.72 6.55 -70.40
C GLU A 652 -16.04 7.33 -70.38
N ALA A 653 -16.90 7.13 -71.38
CA ALA A 653 -18.24 7.71 -71.39
C ALA A 653 -19.06 7.25 -70.18
N SER A 654 -19.07 5.96 -69.88
CA SER A 654 -19.76 5.38 -68.71
C SER A 654 -19.22 5.94 -67.40
N HIS A 655 -17.90 6.12 -67.30
CA HIS A 655 -17.24 6.74 -66.15
C HIS A 655 -17.66 8.19 -65.96
N LEU A 656 -17.72 8.99 -67.02
CA LEU A 656 -18.21 10.38 -66.98
C LEU A 656 -19.68 10.45 -66.53
N ILE A 657 -20.53 9.51 -66.97
CA ILE A 657 -21.92 9.39 -66.52
C ILE A 657 -21.97 9.09 -65.02
N SER A 658 -21.13 8.17 -64.53
CA SER A 658 -21.07 7.84 -63.11
C SER A 658 -20.75 9.07 -62.24
N ARG A 659 -19.87 9.95 -62.74
CA ARG A 659 -19.45 11.21 -62.10
C ARG A 659 -20.40 12.39 -62.27
N ASN A 660 -21.58 12.17 -62.87
CA ASN A 660 -22.58 13.20 -63.17
C ASN A 660 -22.12 14.25 -64.20
N ASN A 661 -21.01 14.03 -64.93
CA ASN A 661 -20.53 14.94 -65.97
C ASN A 661 -21.18 14.58 -67.32
N TYR A 662 -22.48 14.85 -67.42
CA TYR A 662 -23.28 14.32 -68.52
C TYR A 662 -22.95 14.95 -69.88
N SER A 663 -22.61 16.24 -69.94
CA SER A 663 -22.26 16.88 -71.21
C SER A 663 -20.99 16.29 -71.82
N ALA A 664 -19.95 16.08 -71.01
CA ALA A 664 -18.72 15.43 -71.47
C ALA A 664 -18.97 13.95 -71.83
N ALA A 665 -19.81 13.25 -71.06
CA ALA A 665 -20.18 11.87 -71.36
C ALA A 665 -20.87 11.72 -72.72
N ILE A 666 -21.79 12.62 -73.05
CA ILE A 666 -22.51 12.63 -74.34
C ILE A 666 -21.52 12.82 -75.48
N LEU A 667 -20.64 13.82 -75.38
CA LEU A 667 -19.60 14.06 -76.39
C LEU A 667 -18.69 12.85 -76.56
N LYS A 668 -18.30 12.21 -75.46
CA LYS A 668 -17.44 11.02 -75.50
C LYS A 668 -18.14 9.81 -76.12
N TYR A 669 -19.43 9.65 -75.85
CA TYR A 669 -20.24 8.58 -76.45
C TYR A 669 -20.41 8.79 -77.97
N GLU A 670 -20.63 10.02 -78.42
CA GLU A 670 -20.66 10.37 -79.85
C GLU A 670 -19.28 10.27 -80.51
N GLU A 671 -18.20 10.56 -79.79
CA GLU A 671 -16.84 10.27 -80.24
C GLU A 671 -16.66 8.75 -80.46
N ALA A 672 -17.16 7.93 -79.53
CA ALA A 672 -17.15 6.47 -79.68
C ALA A 672 -17.98 6.02 -80.89
N ARG A 673 -19.12 6.67 -81.17
CA ARG A 673 -19.93 6.41 -82.37
C ARG A 673 -19.18 6.72 -83.65
N THR A 674 -18.58 7.92 -83.72
CA THR A 674 -17.80 8.36 -84.88
C THR A 674 -16.61 7.42 -85.10
N TYR A 675 -15.91 7.03 -84.04
CA TYR A 675 -14.82 6.07 -84.09
C TYR A 675 -15.28 4.68 -84.56
N TYR A 676 -16.41 4.20 -84.05
CA TYR A 676 -17.02 2.93 -84.43
C TYR A 676 -17.27 2.84 -85.95
N LEU A 677 -17.85 3.91 -86.51
CA LEU A 677 -18.13 3.99 -87.94
C LEU A 677 -16.85 4.14 -88.76
N ALA A 678 -15.96 5.07 -88.37
CA ALA A 678 -14.74 5.37 -89.11
C ALA A 678 -13.77 4.19 -89.18
N GLN A 679 -13.68 3.40 -88.10
CA GLN A 679 -12.74 2.28 -87.99
C GLN A 679 -13.39 0.90 -88.26
N GLN A 680 -14.65 0.88 -88.71
CA GLN A 680 -15.40 -0.34 -89.01
C GLN A 680 -15.35 -1.34 -87.85
N VAL A 681 -15.62 -0.87 -86.64
CA VAL A 681 -15.43 -1.66 -85.40
C VAL A 681 -16.37 -2.88 -85.36
N ASN A 682 -17.46 -2.87 -86.12
CA ASN A 682 -18.36 -3.99 -86.31
C ASN A 682 -17.66 -5.28 -86.80
N ARG A 683 -16.53 -5.19 -87.51
CA ARG A 683 -15.75 -6.37 -87.95
C ARG A 683 -15.19 -7.20 -86.78
N PHE A 684 -15.11 -6.60 -85.59
CA PHE A 684 -14.72 -7.27 -84.34
C PHE A 684 -15.91 -7.86 -83.58
N GLY A 685 -17.11 -7.86 -84.18
CA GLY A 685 -18.34 -8.37 -83.58
C GLY A 685 -18.92 -7.50 -82.47
N LEU A 686 -18.51 -6.23 -82.37
CA LEU A 686 -19.08 -5.24 -81.45
C LEU A 686 -20.18 -4.45 -82.14
N ASP A 687 -21.19 -4.03 -81.40
CA ASP A 687 -22.30 -3.19 -81.88
C ASP A 687 -22.32 -1.83 -81.17
N HIS A 688 -22.79 -0.78 -81.85
CA HIS A 688 -22.98 0.55 -81.26
C HIS A 688 -24.47 0.89 -81.14
N ILE A 689 -24.94 1.04 -79.90
CA ILE A 689 -26.32 1.48 -79.62
C ILE A 689 -26.41 2.99 -79.79
N SER A 690 -27.44 3.50 -80.49
CA SER A 690 -27.63 4.94 -80.67
C SER A 690 -27.73 5.67 -79.33
N LEU A 691 -27.25 6.92 -79.24
CA LEU A 691 -27.34 7.71 -78.02
C LEU A 691 -28.78 7.83 -77.49
N PHE A 692 -29.77 7.91 -78.38
CA PHE A 692 -31.19 7.91 -78.02
C PHE A 692 -31.56 6.64 -77.25
N ASN A 693 -31.30 5.46 -77.81
CA ASN A 693 -31.63 4.18 -77.18
C ASN A 693 -30.81 3.96 -75.91
N PHE A 694 -29.52 4.32 -75.96
CA PHE A 694 -28.62 4.25 -74.80
C PHE A 694 -29.15 5.10 -73.64
N ALA A 695 -29.59 6.34 -73.89
CA ALA A 695 -30.11 7.24 -72.88
C ALA A 695 -31.52 6.87 -72.40
N LYS A 696 -32.37 6.34 -73.31
CA LYS A 696 -33.73 5.91 -73.03
C LYS A 696 -33.78 4.81 -71.97
N ASP A 697 -32.91 3.81 -72.14
CA ASP A 697 -32.86 2.63 -71.27
C ASP A 697 -31.87 2.80 -70.11
N HIS A 698 -31.18 3.94 -70.05
CA HIS A 698 -30.22 4.23 -68.98
C HIS A 698 -30.90 4.38 -67.61
N PRO A 699 -30.40 3.77 -66.53
CA PRO A 699 -31.01 3.87 -65.19
C PRO A 699 -30.92 5.28 -64.61
N LYS A 700 -29.93 6.07 -65.01
CA LYS A 700 -29.66 7.41 -64.48
C LYS A 700 -30.50 8.47 -65.19
N GLN A 701 -31.69 8.76 -64.68
CA GLN A 701 -32.64 9.73 -65.25
C GLN A 701 -32.05 11.12 -65.51
N ALA A 702 -31.12 11.58 -64.68
CA ALA A 702 -30.46 12.88 -64.87
C ALA A 702 -29.54 12.90 -66.12
N PHE A 703 -28.95 11.77 -66.50
CA PHE A 703 -28.23 11.62 -67.76
C PHE A 703 -29.21 11.68 -68.93
N THR A 704 -30.33 10.94 -68.86
CA THR A 704 -31.40 11.02 -69.86
C THR A 704 -31.91 12.46 -70.03
N ALA A 705 -32.05 13.22 -68.94
CA ALA A 705 -32.43 14.64 -68.98
C ALA A 705 -31.39 15.51 -69.71
N ALA A 706 -30.10 15.22 -69.54
CA ALA A 706 -29.04 15.90 -70.27
C ALA A 706 -29.07 15.57 -71.78
N VAL A 707 -29.35 14.31 -72.14
CA VAL A 707 -29.50 13.88 -73.53
C VAL A 707 -30.73 14.52 -74.19
N VAL A 708 -31.84 14.67 -73.46
CA VAL A 708 -33.00 15.46 -73.90
C VAL A 708 -32.58 16.88 -74.25
N GLY A 709 -31.81 17.53 -73.37
CA GLY A 709 -31.28 18.88 -73.61
C GLY A 709 -30.33 18.94 -74.80
N TYR A 710 -29.47 17.92 -74.96
CA TYR A 710 -28.58 17.79 -76.11
C TYR A 710 -29.37 17.73 -77.43
N TYR A 711 -30.36 16.84 -77.55
CA TYR A 711 -31.22 16.79 -78.74
C TYR A 711 -31.99 18.09 -78.99
N ALA A 712 -32.45 18.77 -77.94
CA ALA A 712 -33.12 20.07 -78.09
C ALA A 712 -32.18 21.16 -78.64
N ASN A 713 -30.89 21.11 -78.28
CA ASN A 713 -29.89 22.06 -78.76
C ASN A 713 -29.45 21.78 -80.20
N GLU A 714 -29.41 20.50 -80.60
CA GLU A 714 -29.10 20.08 -81.97
C GLU A 714 -30.27 20.28 -82.96
N GLY A 715 -31.43 20.76 -82.48
CA GLY A 715 -32.62 20.95 -83.33
C GLY A 715 -33.39 19.66 -83.62
N GLU A 716 -33.11 18.59 -82.88
CA GLU A 716 -33.79 17.29 -82.98
C GLU A 716 -35.02 17.28 -82.07
N GLU A 717 -35.99 18.17 -82.35
CA GLU A 717 -37.09 18.43 -81.41
C GLU A 717 -37.96 17.19 -81.18
N GLN A 718 -38.17 16.36 -82.19
CA GLN A 718 -38.99 15.15 -82.07
C GLN A 718 -38.33 14.11 -81.15
N ALA A 719 -37.04 13.85 -81.31
CA ALA A 719 -36.29 12.94 -80.45
C ALA A 719 -36.21 13.48 -79.01
N SER A 720 -35.97 14.78 -78.86
CA SER A 720 -35.97 15.45 -77.55
C SER A 720 -37.33 15.33 -76.86
N ILE A 721 -38.45 15.58 -77.55
CA ILE A 721 -39.80 15.48 -77.00
C ILE A 721 -40.15 14.04 -76.63
N GLN A 722 -39.85 13.06 -77.49
CA GLN A 722 -40.12 11.64 -77.21
C GLN A 722 -39.35 11.17 -75.97
N LEU A 723 -38.05 11.50 -75.88
CA LEU A 723 -37.23 11.11 -74.75
C LEU A 723 -37.65 11.87 -73.48
N LEU A 724 -38.06 13.14 -73.60
CA LEU A 724 -38.59 13.94 -72.51
C LEU A 724 -39.92 13.40 -71.97
N ALA A 725 -40.83 12.98 -72.86
CA ALA A 725 -42.10 12.38 -72.47
C ALA A 725 -41.88 11.08 -71.68
N GLN A 726 -41.01 10.20 -72.17
CA GLN A 726 -40.66 8.95 -71.47
C GLN A 726 -39.95 9.22 -70.14
N LEU A 727 -39.09 10.24 -70.08
CA LEU A 727 -38.42 10.64 -68.83
C LEU A 727 -39.42 11.15 -67.78
N LEU A 728 -40.43 11.90 -68.22
CA LEU A 728 -41.52 12.41 -67.37
C LEU A 728 -42.44 11.28 -66.89
N GLU A 729 -42.82 10.34 -67.77
CA GLU A 729 -43.54 9.11 -67.40
C GLU A 729 -42.80 8.29 -66.33
N LYS A 730 -41.46 8.31 -66.34
CA LYS A 730 -40.60 7.70 -65.32
C LYS A 730 -40.53 8.51 -64.01
N GLY A 731 -41.36 9.54 -63.83
CA GLY A 731 -41.48 10.32 -62.59
C GLY A 731 -40.44 11.43 -62.41
N TYR A 732 -39.74 11.83 -63.47
CA TYR A 732 -38.74 12.89 -63.38
C TYR A 732 -39.40 14.25 -63.06
N ARG A 733 -38.78 15.04 -62.18
CA ARG A 733 -39.40 16.26 -61.65
C ARG A 733 -39.70 17.29 -62.76
N THR A 734 -40.98 17.53 -63.02
CA THR A 734 -41.51 18.50 -64.01
C THR A 734 -40.94 19.92 -63.87
N GLY A 735 -40.58 20.34 -62.65
CA GLY A 735 -39.93 21.63 -62.41
C GLY A 735 -38.54 21.74 -63.08
N LYS A 736 -37.80 20.63 -63.18
CA LYS A 736 -36.47 20.59 -63.79
C LYS A 736 -36.50 20.56 -65.31
N THR A 737 -37.63 20.18 -65.91
CA THR A 737 -37.81 20.12 -67.38
C THR A 737 -38.40 21.40 -67.94
N ARG A 738 -38.77 22.37 -67.09
CA ARG A 738 -39.45 23.61 -67.53
C ARG A 738 -38.67 24.38 -68.60
N LYS A 739 -37.35 24.55 -68.43
CA LYS A 739 -36.53 25.31 -69.39
C LYS A 739 -36.49 24.65 -70.76
N VAL A 740 -36.23 23.34 -70.82
CA VAL A 740 -36.19 22.60 -72.09
C VAL A 740 -37.57 22.53 -72.74
N GLN A 741 -38.64 22.40 -71.95
CA GLN A 741 -40.01 22.51 -72.47
C GLN A 741 -40.30 23.89 -73.08
N GLN A 742 -39.85 24.97 -72.45
CA GLN A 742 -40.00 26.33 -72.99
C GLN A 742 -39.21 26.49 -74.30
N GLN A 743 -37.96 26.02 -74.33
CA GLN A 743 -37.11 26.02 -75.52
C GLN A 743 -37.78 25.26 -76.68
N LEU A 744 -38.19 24.02 -76.44
CA LEU A 744 -38.88 23.20 -77.45
C LEU A 744 -40.18 23.86 -77.92
N GLY A 745 -40.95 24.46 -77.01
CA GLY A 745 -42.17 25.19 -77.37
C GLY A 745 -41.90 26.41 -78.27
N GLN A 746 -40.82 27.15 -78.02
CA GLN A 746 -40.41 28.28 -78.88
C GLN A 746 -39.89 27.78 -80.23
N GLN A 747 -39.04 26.76 -80.23
CA GLN A 747 -38.46 26.17 -81.45
C GLN A 747 -39.55 25.66 -82.39
N LEU A 748 -40.50 24.89 -81.86
CA LEU A 748 -41.64 24.39 -82.63
C LEU A 748 -42.52 25.54 -83.16
N ALA A 749 -42.76 26.58 -82.36
CA ALA A 749 -43.57 27.73 -82.80
C ALA A 749 -42.88 28.48 -83.96
N LEU A 750 -41.57 28.68 -83.88
CA LEU A 750 -40.77 29.28 -84.95
C LEU A 750 -40.75 28.40 -86.20
N LYS A 751 -40.59 27.08 -86.03
CA LYS A 751 -40.58 26.10 -87.12
C LYS A 751 -41.91 26.11 -87.87
N ASP A 752 -43.03 26.07 -87.15
CA ASP A 752 -44.37 26.07 -87.74
C ASP A 752 -44.73 27.38 -88.43
N THR A 753 -44.29 28.52 -87.88
CA THR A 753 -44.50 29.82 -88.54
C THR A 753 -43.68 29.94 -89.83
N ARG A 754 -42.44 29.45 -89.84
CA ARG A 754 -41.63 29.37 -91.08
C ARG A 754 -42.25 28.43 -92.12
N GLN A 755 -43.00 27.43 -91.67
CA GLN A 755 -43.67 26.45 -92.52
C GLN A 755 -45.12 26.83 -92.87
N GLU A 756 -45.54 28.08 -92.59
CA GLU A 756 -46.89 28.60 -92.88
C GLU A 756 -48.04 27.72 -92.37
N GLN A 757 -47.87 27.07 -91.22
CA GLN A 757 -48.86 26.14 -90.71
C GLN A 757 -50.17 26.86 -90.33
N LEU A 758 -51.28 26.51 -91.00
CA LEU A 758 -52.59 27.18 -90.88
C LEU A 758 -53.48 26.63 -89.75
N GLN A 759 -53.11 25.51 -89.13
CA GLN A 759 -53.87 24.93 -88.02
C GLN A 759 -53.82 25.81 -86.76
N ASP A 760 -54.93 25.80 -86.01
CA ASP A 760 -55.05 26.55 -84.77
C ASP A 760 -53.94 26.19 -83.78
N ALA A 761 -53.33 27.21 -83.18
CA ALA A 761 -52.18 27.05 -82.29
C ALA A 761 -52.48 26.16 -81.07
N LYS A 762 -53.74 26.09 -80.61
CA LYS A 762 -54.13 25.18 -79.52
C LYS A 762 -54.19 23.72 -79.97
N ILE A 763 -54.48 23.44 -81.24
CA ILE A 763 -54.52 22.07 -81.77
C ILE A 763 -53.09 21.54 -81.90
N LEU A 764 -52.19 22.34 -82.48
CA LEU A 764 -50.78 21.98 -82.66
C LEU A 764 -50.05 21.83 -81.32
N SER A 765 -50.34 22.70 -80.35
CA SER A 765 -49.74 22.62 -79.01
C SER A 765 -50.10 21.31 -78.30
N VAL A 766 -51.33 20.80 -78.47
CA VAL A 766 -51.77 19.50 -77.95
C VAL A 766 -51.07 18.36 -78.68
N LYS A 767 -50.91 18.45 -80.01
CA LYS A 767 -50.17 17.46 -80.80
C LYS A 767 -48.71 17.36 -80.36
N TYR A 768 -48.00 18.47 -80.21
CA TYR A 768 -46.59 18.46 -79.80
C TYR A 768 -46.37 18.09 -78.34
N SER A 769 -47.30 18.44 -77.47
CA SER A 769 -47.29 17.94 -76.09
C SER A 769 -47.79 16.49 -75.98
N GLN A 770 -48.19 15.85 -77.09
CA GLN A 770 -48.76 14.50 -77.12
C GLN A 770 -49.94 14.33 -76.15
N ASN A 771 -50.67 15.42 -75.88
CA ASN A 771 -51.67 15.52 -74.83
C ASN A 771 -51.18 15.13 -73.41
N ASN A 772 -49.86 15.11 -73.17
CA ASN A 772 -49.27 14.82 -71.87
C ASN A 772 -49.40 16.04 -70.93
N PRO A 773 -50.08 15.90 -69.77
CA PRO A 773 -50.29 17.02 -68.85
C PRO A 773 -48.98 17.58 -68.27
N GLU A 774 -47.91 16.79 -68.22
CA GLU A 774 -46.60 17.20 -67.70
C GLU A 774 -45.79 18.05 -68.69
N LEU A 775 -46.19 18.06 -69.97
CA LEU A 775 -45.64 18.94 -71.02
C LEU A 775 -46.38 20.28 -71.13
N LYS A 776 -47.10 20.68 -70.07
CA LYS A 776 -47.88 21.92 -70.02
C LYS A 776 -47.06 23.17 -70.33
N GLN A 777 -45.77 23.22 -69.97
CA GLN A 777 -44.94 24.40 -70.23
C GLN A 777 -44.51 24.49 -71.69
N LEU A 778 -44.32 23.34 -72.36
CA LEU A 778 -44.11 23.29 -73.81
C LEU A 778 -45.35 23.82 -74.52
N ARG A 779 -46.52 23.29 -74.16
CA ARG A 779 -47.82 23.71 -74.73
C ARG A 779 -48.06 25.21 -74.56
N LYS A 780 -47.94 25.72 -73.34
CA LYS A 780 -48.19 27.15 -73.03
C LYS A 780 -47.21 28.07 -73.76
N THR A 781 -45.94 27.68 -73.80
CA THR A 781 -44.91 28.49 -74.46
C THR A 781 -45.13 28.52 -75.96
N TYR A 782 -45.41 27.37 -76.58
CA TYR A 782 -45.75 27.28 -78.00
C TYR A 782 -46.95 28.17 -78.36
N GLU A 783 -48.07 28.07 -77.63
CA GLU A 783 -49.27 28.88 -77.89
C GLU A 783 -49.02 30.39 -77.73
N LYS A 784 -48.27 30.77 -76.69
CA LYS A 784 -47.89 32.16 -76.45
C LYS A 784 -47.00 32.70 -77.57
N GLU A 785 -46.02 31.90 -77.98
CA GLU A 785 -45.05 32.29 -79.00
C GLU A 785 -45.71 32.40 -80.38
N ARG A 786 -46.58 31.44 -80.76
CA ARG A 786 -47.39 31.52 -81.98
C ARG A 786 -48.29 32.76 -82.01
N LYS A 787 -48.94 33.12 -80.89
CA LYS A 787 -49.74 34.35 -80.81
C LYS A 787 -48.91 35.63 -80.92
N ARG A 788 -47.69 35.63 -80.38
CA ARG A 788 -46.76 36.76 -80.50
C ARG A 788 -46.35 36.94 -81.96
N LEU A 789 -45.99 35.85 -82.62
CA LEU A 789 -45.58 35.80 -84.03
C LEU A 789 -46.72 36.03 -85.03
N ALA A 790 -47.97 36.07 -84.59
CA ALA A 790 -49.14 36.38 -85.42
C ALA A 790 -49.64 37.84 -85.22
N LYS A 791 -49.13 38.55 -84.21
CA LYS A 791 -49.50 39.95 -83.90
C LYS A 791 -48.48 40.98 -84.37
N GLY A 792 -47.28 40.53 -84.74
CA GLY A 792 -46.28 41.28 -85.49
C GLY A 792 -45.88 40.45 -86.68
#